data_AF-K6XFG2-F1
#
_entry.id   AF-K6XFG2-F1
#
_cell.length_a   1.000
_cell.length_b   1.000
_cell.length_c   1.000
_cell.angle_alpha   90.00
_cell.angle_beta   90.00
_cell.angle_gamma   90.00
#
_symmetry.space_group_name_H-M   'P 1'
#
loop_
_entity.id
_entity.type
_entity.pdbx_description
1 polymer ?
#
loop_
_entity_poly.entity_id
_entity_poly.type
_entity_poly.pdbx_seq_one_letter_code
_entity_poly.pdbx_strand_id
1 'polypeptide(L)'
;MKTAILMPALLGLALGSVADIANATVNKALLIGIDGVQYEQLQQANTPNIDSLLISKAYCGGISNSSNQQQTSSGASWSTLLTGVWANKHGVISNDTTKANEAFPSLFKRIDEAKPNAYTASIINWAYPNSKYFADEMPLVDYHKEGISDENVTSEVVALLQNQDPDFIFSHIDAADGVGHAEGFTANYRRTLEIVDGQIGQMLAAVKQREAHYDEKWLVLVVTDHGRGTGGYGHGGQSVQEKTAFIASNYAAMNDEFFVNLSAPGSSDLELLYGYTNQTAVAPTILRHLGIELTRQDLSDGNALIGELGVRKLIAKIDQEPNQVSLGWKNAGQTLSPIHIFRNDTLIATLNNNEELYVDTLGSLEVGQHQLDYSVVANGNSQSARTEITVLEDIDFNDLPVEQLSHFYSFDDGLTDQVSPAMLSSEYQGVSASVDNFGNKALSINRDNGYFLMEDDFSQGSFSLGFWYKSDGSQDDPAIISNKDWQSGKNQGWILANKGSSIKLNIGDGTDRIDLDASYTPNSWVYVVMAVDRQLQQATLYVFDPVLGKQVKSAAINQIDEVSSPFSVVALNEDATTRYQQNNWHMTMQFNDLAIWHDTLSPSELQAIYQSTQSLSALLGKTTFERLPVAKLKHLYSMDGGQYTDTTRAQDLQASSVSASNTTPGPLGDAITVNRDAGYLYLTDDVSQGNFSVGFWYKSDGSKDDPAIVANKDWQSGRNQGWIIANIGEQIKLNLGDGSNRIDSNNIPYSANTWIYVAMAVNRSEKKVTLWIIDPILGKRSEVLELGALGNITSPFEIIAFNEDGSGQYQTPGSRLSMDMSFDDVAIWTTALRDSQIDAIYSEGKSIASLLLSPSYLADMDHDGDVDRTDVRIFAQLLRSGTLLSEDYDFNQDEQINLSDVGAMVQFCTLARCQIIN
;
A
#
# COMPACT_ATOMS: atom_id res chain seq x y z
N MET A 1 -27.30 48.46 -20.93
CA MET A 1 -26.66 48.30 -22.24
C MET A 1 -26.12 46.88 -22.36
N LYS A 2 -26.88 45.97 -22.98
CA LYS A 2 -26.39 44.80 -23.71
C LYS A 2 -27.41 44.53 -24.81
N THR A 3 -26.96 44.68 -26.05
CA THR A 3 -27.74 44.77 -27.27
C THR A 3 -28.03 43.36 -27.78
N ALA A 4 -29.30 42.99 -27.93
CA ALA A 4 -29.73 41.78 -28.63
C ALA A 4 -29.86 42.10 -30.13
N ILE A 5 -29.18 41.32 -30.97
CA ILE A 5 -29.32 41.38 -32.42
C ILE A 5 -30.33 40.30 -32.83
N LEU A 6 -31.48 40.72 -33.36
CA LEU A 6 -32.43 39.89 -34.08
C LEU A 6 -31.88 39.53 -35.47
N MET A 7 -32.00 38.26 -35.87
CA MET A 7 -32.03 37.85 -37.28
C MET A 7 -33.44 37.34 -37.62
N PRO A 8 -34.05 37.75 -38.75
CA PRO A 8 -35.39 37.31 -39.13
C PRO A 8 -35.33 35.98 -39.90
N ALA A 9 -36.13 35.00 -39.48
CA ALA A 9 -36.40 33.79 -40.23
C ALA A 9 -37.36 34.08 -41.40
N LEU A 10 -36.97 33.67 -42.61
CA LEU A 10 -37.80 33.74 -43.81
C LEU A 10 -38.82 32.60 -43.78
N LEU A 11 -40.11 32.95 -43.80
CA LEU A 11 -41.25 32.04 -43.80
C LEU A 11 -41.47 31.51 -45.23
N GLY A 12 -41.12 30.24 -45.49
CA GLY A 12 -41.48 29.52 -46.70
C GLY A 12 -42.60 28.52 -46.42
N LEU A 13 -43.84 28.87 -46.79
CA LEU A 13 -44.99 27.96 -46.80
C LEU A 13 -44.83 26.95 -47.95
N ALA A 14 -44.54 25.70 -47.62
CA ALA A 14 -44.73 24.56 -48.51
C ALA A 14 -45.98 23.79 -48.06
N LEU A 15 -47.05 23.89 -48.84
CA LEU A 15 -48.24 23.03 -48.76
C LEU A 15 -47.81 21.61 -49.21
N GLY A 16 -47.49 20.75 -48.24
CA GLY A 16 -47.22 19.34 -48.44
C GLY A 16 -48.46 18.49 -48.17
N SER A 17 -48.73 17.57 -49.10
CA SER A 17 -49.80 16.58 -49.12
C SER A 17 -50.03 15.87 -47.78
N VAL A 18 -51.32 15.70 -47.43
CA VAL A 18 -51.78 14.82 -46.35
C VAL A 18 -51.49 13.39 -46.76
N ALA A 19 -50.31 12.89 -46.39
CA ALA A 19 -50.03 11.47 -46.34
C ALA A 19 -50.62 10.93 -45.03
N ASP A 20 -51.30 9.80 -45.10
CA ASP A 20 -51.81 9.06 -43.94
C ASP A 20 -50.72 8.94 -42.87
N ILE A 21 -50.92 9.63 -41.74
CA ILE A 21 -50.15 9.41 -40.52
C ILE A 21 -50.65 8.05 -39.99
N ALA A 22 -49.97 6.97 -40.35
CA ALA A 22 -50.04 5.76 -39.55
C ALA A 22 -49.58 6.15 -38.13
N ASN A 23 -50.44 5.98 -37.12
CA ASN A 23 -50.02 6.17 -35.73
C ASN A 23 -48.80 5.29 -35.49
N ALA A 24 -47.69 5.90 -35.08
CA ALA A 24 -46.48 5.15 -34.74
C ALA A 24 -46.79 4.28 -33.52
N THR A 25 -46.45 2.99 -33.60
CA THR A 25 -46.56 2.04 -32.48
C THR A 25 -45.86 2.60 -31.25
N VAL A 26 -46.54 2.60 -30.09
CA VAL A 26 -46.00 3.16 -28.85
C VAL A 26 -45.35 2.04 -28.02
N ASN A 27 -44.06 2.18 -27.74
CA ASN A 27 -43.34 1.22 -26.89
C ASN A 27 -43.63 1.49 -25.41
N LYS A 28 -44.05 0.44 -24.71
CA LYS A 28 -44.43 0.43 -23.29
C LYS A 28 -43.66 -0.66 -22.54
N ALA A 29 -43.50 -0.56 -21.22
CA ALA A 29 -42.77 -1.55 -20.45
C ALA A 29 -43.42 -1.91 -19.10
N LEU A 30 -43.40 -3.19 -18.76
CA LEU A 30 -43.85 -3.74 -17.48
C LEU A 30 -42.74 -4.63 -16.90
N LEU A 31 -42.17 -4.22 -15.77
CA LEU A 31 -41.23 -5.01 -14.99
C LEU A 31 -41.96 -5.64 -13.81
N ILE A 32 -41.98 -6.98 -13.75
CA ILE A 32 -42.57 -7.77 -12.68
C ILE A 32 -41.46 -8.49 -11.93
N GLY A 33 -41.22 -8.09 -10.69
CA GLY A 33 -40.32 -8.75 -9.77
C GLY A 33 -41.03 -9.75 -8.87
N ILE A 34 -40.43 -10.93 -8.70
CA ILE A 34 -40.84 -11.92 -7.68
C ILE A 34 -39.67 -12.11 -6.71
N ASP A 35 -39.88 -11.81 -5.43
CA ASP A 35 -38.85 -11.87 -4.41
C ASP A 35 -38.44 -13.31 -4.09
N GLY A 36 -37.15 -13.60 -4.09
CA GLY A 36 -36.55 -14.82 -3.55
C GLY A 36 -36.94 -16.14 -4.24
N VAL A 37 -37.05 -16.17 -5.57
CA VAL A 37 -37.42 -17.36 -6.34
C VAL A 37 -36.21 -18.22 -6.69
N GLN A 38 -36.22 -19.48 -6.25
CA GLN A 38 -35.26 -20.46 -6.74
C GLN A 38 -35.65 -20.96 -8.13
N TYR A 39 -34.79 -20.73 -9.14
CA TYR A 39 -35.04 -21.13 -10.52
C TYR A 39 -35.38 -22.63 -10.68
N GLU A 40 -34.64 -23.51 -10.01
CA GLU A 40 -34.87 -24.96 -10.08
C GLU A 40 -36.20 -25.38 -9.45
N GLN A 41 -36.77 -24.60 -8.52
CA GLN A 41 -38.10 -24.84 -7.96
C GLN A 41 -39.19 -24.32 -8.88
N LEU A 42 -38.96 -23.20 -9.56
CA LEU A 42 -39.86 -22.67 -10.59
C LEU A 42 -40.04 -23.70 -11.71
N GLN A 43 -38.95 -24.32 -12.18
CA GLN A 43 -39.00 -25.38 -13.20
C GLN A 43 -39.81 -26.63 -12.77
N GLN A 44 -40.07 -26.81 -11.48
CA GLN A 44 -40.86 -27.92 -10.94
C GLN A 44 -42.30 -27.54 -10.60
N ALA A 45 -42.63 -26.26 -10.58
CA ALA A 45 -43.97 -25.75 -10.35
C ALA A 45 -44.80 -25.76 -11.64
N ASN A 46 -46.12 -25.79 -11.53
CA ASN A 46 -47.00 -25.66 -12.69
C ASN A 46 -47.26 -24.16 -12.96
N THR A 47 -46.42 -23.54 -13.78
CA THR A 47 -46.44 -22.08 -14.05
C THR A 47 -46.74 -21.74 -15.51
N PRO A 48 -47.93 -22.08 -16.03
CA PRO A 48 -48.24 -21.95 -17.46
C PRO A 48 -48.16 -20.52 -18.00
N ASN A 49 -48.29 -19.48 -17.16
CA ASN A 49 -48.21 -18.10 -17.62
C ASN A 49 -46.76 -17.66 -17.79
N ILE A 50 -45.89 -17.95 -16.82
CA ILE A 50 -44.44 -17.72 -16.93
C ILE A 50 -43.85 -18.59 -18.04
N ASP A 51 -44.26 -19.86 -18.14
CA ASP A 51 -43.81 -20.80 -19.19
C ASP A 51 -44.19 -20.36 -20.60
N SER A 52 -45.18 -19.45 -20.73
CA SER A 52 -45.56 -18.85 -22.02
C SER A 52 -44.59 -17.77 -22.51
N LEU A 53 -43.65 -17.35 -21.65
CA LEU A 53 -42.62 -16.37 -21.95
C LEU A 53 -41.33 -17.08 -22.40
N LEU A 54 -40.44 -16.33 -23.06
CA LEU A 54 -39.06 -16.74 -23.24
C LEU A 54 -38.37 -16.68 -21.87
N ILE A 55 -37.75 -17.76 -21.41
CA ILE A 55 -37.07 -17.81 -20.10
C ILE A 55 -35.59 -18.11 -20.31
N SER A 56 -34.73 -17.30 -19.70
CA SER A 56 -33.31 -17.57 -19.56
C SER A 56 -32.93 -17.72 -18.09
N LYS A 57 -32.04 -18.67 -17.81
CA LYS A 57 -31.27 -18.67 -16.56
C LYS A 57 -30.43 -17.39 -16.52
N ALA A 58 -30.25 -16.82 -15.33
CA ALA A 58 -29.50 -15.60 -15.10
C ALA A 58 -28.73 -15.70 -13.77
N TYR A 59 -27.90 -14.70 -13.48
CA TYR A 59 -27.22 -14.59 -12.19
C TYR A 59 -27.45 -13.25 -11.48
N CYS A 60 -27.42 -13.32 -10.15
CA CYS A 60 -27.45 -12.18 -9.23
C CYS A 60 -26.20 -12.14 -8.32
N GLY A 61 -26.07 -11.08 -7.53
CA GLY A 61 -25.01 -10.93 -6.53
C GLY A 61 -23.60 -10.72 -7.08
N GLY A 62 -23.45 -10.34 -8.35
CA GLY A 62 -22.15 -10.13 -8.98
C GLY A 62 -21.23 -11.36 -9.02
N ILE A 63 -19.98 -11.14 -9.41
CA ILE A 63 -18.96 -12.18 -9.57
C ILE A 63 -18.22 -12.37 -8.25
N SER A 64 -18.13 -13.62 -7.79
CA SER A 64 -17.47 -13.96 -6.54
C SER A 64 -15.99 -13.56 -6.53
N ASN A 65 -15.53 -13.03 -5.40
CA ASN A 65 -14.16 -12.54 -5.19
C ASN A 65 -13.74 -11.43 -6.17
N SER A 66 -14.70 -10.66 -6.68
CA SER A 66 -14.44 -9.49 -7.53
C SER A 66 -14.99 -8.21 -6.89
N SER A 67 -14.59 -7.06 -7.43
CA SER A 67 -15.04 -5.73 -6.98
C SER A 67 -16.55 -5.50 -7.12
N ASN A 68 -17.26 -6.30 -7.92
CA ASN A 68 -18.70 -6.22 -8.10
C ASN A 68 -19.48 -7.30 -7.33
N GLN A 69 -18.80 -8.09 -6.50
CA GLN A 69 -19.48 -9.06 -5.63
C GLN A 69 -20.50 -8.33 -4.76
N GLN A 70 -21.72 -8.84 -4.74
CA GLN A 70 -22.85 -8.27 -4.05
C GLN A 70 -23.56 -9.35 -3.24
N GLN A 71 -24.06 -8.97 -2.07
CA GLN A 71 -24.89 -9.85 -1.26
C GLN A 71 -26.14 -10.26 -2.05
N THR A 72 -26.48 -11.55 -2.05
CA THR A 72 -27.73 -12.03 -2.68
C THR A 72 -28.92 -11.75 -1.76
N SER A 73 -29.19 -10.47 -1.50
CA SER A 73 -30.30 -9.97 -0.69
C SER A 73 -31.17 -9.01 -1.50
N SER A 74 -32.41 -8.83 -1.06
CA SER A 74 -33.41 -8.07 -1.80
C SER A 74 -33.04 -6.61 -2.02
N GLY A 75 -32.56 -5.90 -0.98
CA GLY A 75 -32.21 -4.48 -1.08
C GLY A 75 -31.15 -4.20 -2.13
N ALA A 76 -30.06 -4.97 -2.10
CA ALA A 76 -29.00 -4.85 -3.09
C ALA A 76 -29.51 -5.22 -4.49
N SER A 77 -30.22 -6.34 -4.62
CA SER A 77 -30.63 -6.89 -5.92
C SER A 77 -31.74 -6.09 -6.61
N TRP A 78 -32.73 -5.57 -5.87
CA TRP A 78 -33.73 -4.64 -6.43
C TRP A 78 -33.09 -3.32 -6.88
N SER A 79 -32.11 -2.82 -6.12
CA SER A 79 -31.35 -1.64 -6.52
C SER A 79 -30.56 -1.91 -7.81
N THR A 80 -29.96 -3.09 -7.96
CA THR A 80 -29.28 -3.52 -9.20
C THR A 80 -30.23 -3.58 -10.39
N LEU A 81 -31.39 -4.21 -10.23
CA LEU A 81 -32.41 -4.36 -11.28
C LEU A 81 -32.94 -3.00 -11.76
N LEU A 82 -33.12 -2.05 -10.84
CA LEU A 82 -33.66 -0.73 -11.13
C LEU A 82 -32.63 0.28 -11.64
N THR A 83 -31.33 0.09 -11.36
CA THR A 83 -30.26 1.02 -11.77
C THR A 83 -29.43 0.50 -12.95
N GLY A 84 -29.36 -0.81 -13.16
CA GLY A 84 -28.52 -1.44 -14.18
C GLY A 84 -27.03 -1.49 -13.82
N VAL A 85 -26.68 -1.32 -12.55
CA VAL A 85 -25.31 -1.40 -12.02
C VAL A 85 -25.27 -2.24 -10.75
N TRP A 86 -24.10 -2.72 -10.32
CA TRP A 86 -23.93 -3.49 -9.09
C TRP A 86 -23.76 -2.60 -7.84
N ALA A 87 -23.78 -3.20 -6.65
CA ALA A 87 -23.75 -2.49 -5.36
C ALA A 87 -22.51 -1.63 -5.13
N ASN A 88 -21.38 -1.94 -5.76
CA ASN A 88 -20.18 -1.09 -5.75
C ASN A 88 -20.38 0.27 -6.47
N LYS A 89 -21.49 0.45 -7.19
CA LYS A 89 -21.89 1.72 -7.83
C LYS A 89 -23.12 2.32 -7.15
N HIS A 90 -24.21 1.56 -7.04
CA HIS A 90 -25.45 2.10 -6.44
C HIS A 90 -25.42 2.19 -4.91
N GLY A 91 -24.46 1.58 -4.22
CA GLY A 91 -24.22 1.78 -2.78
C GLY A 91 -25.17 1.07 -1.81
N VAL A 92 -26.20 0.38 -2.30
CA VAL A 92 -27.12 -0.43 -1.47
C VAL A 92 -26.55 -1.84 -1.36
N ILE A 93 -25.89 -2.14 -0.23
CA ILE A 93 -25.15 -3.39 -0.05
C ILE A 93 -25.90 -4.46 0.74
N SER A 94 -27.01 -4.10 1.40
CA SER A 94 -27.79 -4.99 2.27
C SER A 94 -29.26 -4.56 2.33
N ASN A 95 -30.06 -5.21 3.17
CA ASN A 95 -31.47 -4.83 3.43
C ASN A 95 -31.59 -3.71 4.50
N ASP A 96 -30.57 -2.87 4.65
CA ASP A 96 -30.58 -1.71 5.52
C ASP A 96 -31.38 -0.54 4.91
N THR A 97 -31.22 0.66 5.47
CA THR A 97 -31.92 1.88 5.03
C THR A 97 -31.01 2.86 4.27
N THR A 98 -29.84 2.42 3.82
CA THR A 98 -28.88 3.23 3.06
C THR A 98 -29.50 3.63 1.73
N LYS A 99 -29.51 4.92 1.42
CA LYS A 99 -30.03 5.41 0.14
C LYS A 99 -29.13 4.97 -1.01
N ALA A 100 -29.72 4.77 -2.18
CA ALA A 100 -28.95 4.54 -3.39
C ALA A 100 -28.13 5.78 -3.77
N ASN A 101 -26.98 5.56 -4.37
CA ASN A 101 -26.10 6.61 -4.88
C ASN A 101 -26.77 7.35 -6.04
N GLU A 102 -27.04 8.65 -5.88
CA GLU A 102 -27.74 9.49 -6.86
C GLU A 102 -27.01 9.61 -8.20
N ALA A 103 -25.71 9.31 -8.26
CA ALA A 103 -24.94 9.25 -9.51
C ALA A 103 -25.38 8.08 -10.42
N PHE A 104 -26.07 7.08 -9.85
CA PHE A 104 -26.63 5.94 -10.57
C PHE A 104 -28.14 5.89 -10.35
N PRO A 105 -28.90 6.83 -10.96
CA PRO A 105 -30.33 6.95 -10.75
C PRO A 105 -31.08 5.70 -11.23
N SER A 106 -32.24 5.45 -10.64
CA SER A 106 -33.09 4.34 -11.06
C SER A 106 -33.76 4.60 -12.42
N LEU A 107 -34.42 3.58 -12.95
CA LEU A 107 -35.30 3.68 -14.11
C LEU A 107 -36.32 4.82 -13.99
N PHE A 108 -36.85 5.10 -12.80
CA PHE A 108 -37.87 6.14 -12.61
C PHE A 108 -37.32 7.51 -13.00
N LYS A 109 -36.23 7.93 -12.37
CA LYS A 109 -35.59 9.21 -12.67
C LYS A 109 -35.03 9.26 -14.10
N ARG A 110 -34.44 8.17 -14.59
CA ARG A 110 -33.94 8.11 -15.98
C ARG A 110 -35.06 8.25 -17.03
N ILE A 111 -36.23 7.69 -16.77
CA ILE A 111 -37.40 7.81 -17.64
C ILE A 111 -37.99 9.22 -17.55
N ASP A 112 -38.15 9.77 -16.35
CA ASP A 112 -38.64 11.14 -16.15
C ASP A 112 -37.75 12.18 -16.86
N GLU A 113 -36.43 12.09 -16.68
CA GLU A 113 -35.48 13.02 -17.30
C GLU A 113 -35.50 12.94 -18.84
N ALA A 114 -35.60 11.73 -19.41
CA ALA A 114 -35.61 11.54 -20.86
C ALA A 114 -37.00 11.79 -21.49
N LYS A 115 -38.08 11.52 -20.74
CA LYS A 115 -39.47 11.62 -21.16
C LYS A 115 -40.34 12.17 -20.02
N PRO A 116 -40.33 13.49 -19.76
CA PRO A 116 -41.04 14.10 -18.61
C PRO A 116 -42.56 14.01 -18.62
N ASN A 117 -43.15 13.49 -19.71
CA ASN A 117 -44.60 13.26 -19.82
C ASN A 117 -44.95 11.76 -19.77
N ALA A 118 -43.96 10.89 -19.55
CA ALA A 118 -44.19 9.46 -19.46
C ALA A 118 -44.93 9.15 -18.16
N TYR A 119 -46.04 8.42 -18.26
CA TYR A 119 -46.76 7.99 -17.06
C TYR A 119 -46.05 6.78 -16.44
N THR A 120 -45.43 6.97 -15.28
CA THR A 120 -44.69 5.91 -14.58
C THR A 120 -45.40 5.45 -13.30
N ALA A 121 -45.30 4.16 -12.99
CA ALA A 121 -45.86 3.60 -11.78
C ALA A 121 -44.94 2.62 -11.06
N SER A 122 -45.01 2.60 -9.72
CA SER A 122 -44.30 1.65 -8.85
C SER A 122 -45.25 1.06 -7.80
N ILE A 123 -45.63 -0.21 -7.96
CA ILE A 123 -46.64 -0.87 -7.12
C ILE A 123 -46.01 -2.12 -6.50
N ILE A 124 -45.65 -2.04 -5.22
CA ILE A 124 -44.78 -3.02 -4.58
C ILE A 124 -45.32 -3.52 -3.24
N ASN A 125 -45.02 -4.78 -2.93
CA ASN A 125 -45.31 -5.33 -1.61
C ASN A 125 -44.29 -4.85 -0.59
N TRP A 126 -43.01 -5.19 -0.77
CA TRP A 126 -41.99 -4.78 0.18
C TRP A 126 -41.62 -3.31 -0.02
N ALA A 127 -41.80 -2.48 1.00
CA ALA A 127 -41.81 -1.04 0.82
C ALA A 127 -40.44 -0.37 0.61
N TYR A 128 -39.33 -1.08 0.79
CA TYR A 128 -38.00 -0.45 0.90
C TYR A 128 -37.47 0.16 -0.40
N PRO A 129 -37.65 -0.44 -1.59
CA PRO A 129 -37.28 0.20 -2.86
C PRO A 129 -37.85 1.61 -3.00
N ASN A 130 -39.15 1.80 -2.73
CA ASN A 130 -39.80 3.12 -2.82
C ASN A 130 -39.50 4.00 -1.60
N SER A 131 -39.62 3.47 -0.37
CA SER A 131 -39.61 4.29 0.85
C SER A 131 -38.22 4.53 1.46
N LYS A 132 -37.18 3.84 0.96
CA LYS A 132 -35.79 3.93 1.43
C LYS A 132 -34.85 4.22 0.28
N TYR A 133 -34.60 3.23 -0.60
CA TYR A 133 -33.49 3.29 -1.56
C TYR A 133 -33.64 4.41 -2.59
N PHE A 134 -34.85 4.56 -3.13
CA PHE A 134 -35.19 5.58 -4.14
C PHE A 134 -36.25 6.56 -3.66
N ALA A 135 -36.31 6.82 -2.35
CA ALA A 135 -37.32 7.70 -1.74
C ALA A 135 -37.34 9.11 -2.34
N ASP A 136 -36.18 9.62 -2.74
CA ASP A 136 -36.07 10.95 -3.33
C ASP A 136 -36.51 10.99 -4.81
N GLU A 137 -36.63 9.83 -5.47
CA GLU A 137 -37.14 9.71 -6.84
C GLU A 137 -38.65 9.49 -6.89
N MET A 138 -39.28 9.03 -5.80
CA MET A 138 -40.73 8.78 -5.77
C MET A 138 -41.63 9.99 -6.10
N PRO A 139 -41.25 11.24 -5.79
CA PRO A 139 -41.99 12.41 -6.27
C PRO A 139 -42.03 12.56 -7.80
N LEU A 140 -41.15 11.86 -8.54
CA LEU A 140 -41.14 11.81 -10.01
C LEU A 140 -42.05 10.71 -10.57
N VAL A 141 -42.57 9.82 -9.72
CA VAL A 141 -43.42 8.69 -10.12
C VAL A 141 -44.90 9.08 -10.02
N ASP A 142 -45.63 9.04 -11.13
CA ASP A 142 -47.03 9.49 -11.19
C ASP A 142 -47.97 8.70 -10.27
N TYR A 143 -47.69 7.41 -10.11
CA TYR A 143 -48.48 6.54 -9.26
C TYR A 143 -47.64 5.50 -8.53
N HIS A 144 -47.53 5.61 -7.20
CA HIS A 144 -46.86 4.59 -6.41
C HIS A 144 -47.71 4.11 -5.21
N LYS A 145 -47.56 2.82 -4.91
CA LYS A 145 -48.09 2.16 -3.71
C LYS A 145 -47.05 1.19 -3.19
N GLU A 146 -46.83 1.18 -1.89
CA GLU A 146 -45.85 0.33 -1.23
C GLU A 146 -46.42 -0.25 0.07
N GLY A 147 -45.95 -1.43 0.49
CA GLY A 147 -46.40 -2.06 1.73
C GLY A 147 -47.77 -2.74 1.62
N ILE A 148 -48.22 -3.07 0.42
CA ILE A 148 -49.53 -3.69 0.15
C ILE A 148 -49.39 -5.19 -0.15
N SER A 149 -50.46 -5.98 0.03
CA SER A 149 -50.40 -7.43 -0.27
C SER A 149 -50.23 -7.70 -1.77
N ASP A 150 -49.71 -8.87 -2.11
CA ASP A 150 -49.49 -9.28 -3.52
C ASP A 150 -50.77 -9.29 -4.36
N GLU A 151 -51.92 -9.64 -3.77
CA GLU A 151 -53.22 -9.56 -4.45
C GLU A 151 -53.59 -8.11 -4.78
N ASN A 152 -53.28 -7.18 -3.88
CA ASN A 152 -53.51 -5.77 -4.11
C ASN A 152 -52.52 -5.21 -5.13
N VAL A 153 -51.23 -5.60 -5.08
CA VAL A 153 -50.25 -5.28 -6.14
C VAL A 153 -50.81 -5.69 -7.51
N THR A 154 -51.25 -6.94 -7.62
CA THR A 154 -51.82 -7.49 -8.87
C THR A 154 -53.05 -6.72 -9.33
N SER A 155 -53.99 -6.47 -8.42
CA SER A 155 -55.25 -5.78 -8.75
C SER A 155 -55.03 -4.34 -9.19
N GLU A 156 -54.09 -3.64 -8.56
CA GLU A 156 -53.73 -2.26 -8.87
C GLU A 156 -53.02 -2.16 -10.23
N VAL A 157 -52.07 -3.05 -10.53
CA VAL A 157 -51.41 -3.11 -11.85
C VAL A 157 -52.43 -3.38 -12.96
N VAL A 158 -53.32 -4.36 -12.77
CA VAL A 158 -54.37 -4.68 -13.75
C VAL A 158 -55.33 -3.49 -13.94
N ALA A 159 -55.74 -2.84 -12.85
CA ALA A 159 -56.60 -1.66 -12.92
C ALA A 159 -55.94 -0.50 -13.67
N LEU A 160 -54.63 -0.30 -13.45
CA LEU A 160 -53.86 0.75 -14.12
C LEU A 160 -53.75 0.47 -15.63
N LEU A 161 -53.40 -0.76 -16.01
CA LEU A 161 -53.37 -1.19 -17.42
C LEU A 161 -54.72 -1.07 -18.13
N GLN A 162 -55.83 -1.30 -17.43
CA GLN A 162 -57.18 -1.22 -18.01
C GLN A 162 -57.73 0.19 -18.12
N ASN A 163 -57.37 1.08 -17.20
CA ASN A 163 -58.06 2.37 -17.03
C ASN A 163 -57.18 3.61 -17.23
N GLN A 164 -55.85 3.46 -17.33
CA GLN A 164 -54.90 4.56 -17.54
C GLN A 164 -54.04 4.31 -18.79
N ASP A 165 -53.07 5.18 -19.08
CA ASP A 165 -52.10 5.04 -20.18
C ASP A 165 -50.65 5.03 -19.67
N PRO A 166 -50.26 4.01 -18.87
CA PRO A 166 -48.90 3.88 -18.36
C PRO A 166 -47.87 3.70 -19.47
N ASP A 167 -46.71 4.32 -19.36
CA ASP A 167 -45.52 4.07 -20.17
C ASP A 167 -44.59 3.03 -19.56
N PHE A 168 -44.45 3.07 -18.23
CA PHE A 168 -43.64 2.12 -17.46
C PHE A 168 -44.31 1.76 -16.14
N ILE A 169 -44.33 0.47 -15.80
CA ILE A 169 -44.79 -0.03 -14.51
C ILE A 169 -43.72 -0.94 -13.91
N PHE A 170 -43.31 -0.66 -12.67
CA PHE A 170 -42.63 -1.62 -11.82
C PHE A 170 -43.63 -2.25 -10.84
N SER A 171 -43.65 -3.58 -10.80
CA SER A 171 -44.46 -4.38 -9.89
C SER A 171 -43.57 -5.35 -9.12
N HIS A 172 -43.82 -5.52 -7.82
CA HIS A 172 -43.06 -6.42 -6.94
C HIS A 172 -44.01 -7.28 -6.09
N ILE A 173 -43.78 -8.59 -6.12
CA ILE A 173 -44.53 -9.63 -5.40
C ILE A 173 -43.59 -10.34 -4.42
N ASP A 174 -43.99 -10.47 -3.15
CA ASP A 174 -43.13 -10.91 -2.04
C ASP A 174 -43.37 -12.34 -1.55
N ALA A 175 -44.56 -12.93 -1.83
CA ALA A 175 -45.00 -14.16 -1.17
C ALA A 175 -44.03 -15.35 -1.27
N ALA A 176 -43.28 -15.46 -2.36
CA ALA A 176 -42.30 -16.54 -2.52
C ALA A 176 -41.17 -16.41 -1.48
N ASP A 177 -40.63 -15.21 -1.25
CA ASP A 177 -39.60 -14.98 -0.23
C ASP A 177 -40.13 -15.23 1.18
N GLY A 178 -41.30 -14.69 1.50
CA GLY A 178 -41.95 -14.89 2.80
C GLY A 178 -42.20 -16.37 3.12
N VAL A 179 -42.74 -17.15 2.16
CA VAL A 179 -42.95 -18.60 2.35
C VAL A 179 -41.63 -19.36 2.38
N GLY A 180 -40.65 -18.96 1.56
CA GLY A 180 -39.31 -19.54 1.60
C GLY A 180 -38.67 -19.41 2.98
N HIS A 181 -38.72 -18.22 3.59
CA HIS A 181 -38.24 -18.01 4.95
C HIS A 181 -38.98 -18.83 6.00
N ALA A 182 -40.30 -18.91 5.91
CA ALA A 182 -41.12 -19.61 6.88
C ALA A 182 -40.97 -21.13 6.78
N GLU A 183 -40.86 -21.67 5.57
CA GLU A 183 -41.07 -23.09 5.31
C GLU A 183 -39.97 -23.78 4.49
N GLY A 184 -39.10 -23.05 3.79
CA GLY A 184 -38.12 -23.63 2.88
C GLY A 184 -38.77 -24.19 1.59
N PHE A 185 -38.08 -25.09 0.88
CA PHE A 185 -38.57 -25.69 -0.38
C PHE A 185 -39.64 -26.78 -0.16
N THR A 186 -40.76 -26.42 0.47
CA THR A 186 -41.89 -27.32 0.72
C THR A 186 -42.87 -27.33 -0.45
N ALA A 187 -43.89 -28.20 -0.36
CA ALA A 187 -45.04 -28.15 -1.25
C ALA A 187 -45.77 -26.81 -1.21
N ASN A 188 -45.73 -26.09 -0.07
CA ASN A 188 -46.32 -24.77 0.06
C ASN A 188 -45.51 -23.74 -0.73
N TYR A 189 -44.17 -23.77 -0.69
CA TYR A 189 -43.35 -22.91 -1.55
C TYR A 189 -43.68 -23.11 -3.03
N ARG A 190 -43.75 -24.37 -3.49
CA ARG A 190 -44.17 -24.68 -4.86
C ARG A 190 -45.57 -24.16 -5.17
N ARG A 191 -46.53 -24.34 -4.25
CA ARG A 191 -47.90 -23.85 -4.41
C ARG A 191 -47.95 -22.33 -4.48
N THR A 192 -47.11 -21.63 -3.73
CA THR A 192 -46.97 -20.17 -3.82
C THR A 192 -46.50 -19.73 -5.19
N LEU A 193 -45.52 -20.43 -5.80
CA LEU A 193 -45.10 -20.13 -7.17
C LEU A 193 -46.25 -20.27 -8.18
N GLU A 194 -47.13 -21.27 -8.02
CA GLU A 194 -48.31 -21.43 -8.87
C GLU A 194 -49.37 -20.33 -8.65
N ILE A 195 -49.47 -19.78 -7.43
CA ILE A 195 -50.35 -18.64 -7.13
C ILE A 195 -49.81 -17.37 -7.79
N VAL A 196 -48.51 -17.12 -7.64
CA VAL A 196 -47.81 -15.99 -8.25
C VAL A 196 -47.88 -16.04 -9.78
N ASP A 197 -47.73 -17.23 -10.38
CA ASP A 197 -47.96 -17.43 -11.82
C ASP A 197 -49.37 -17.00 -12.26
N GLY A 198 -50.40 -17.34 -11.47
CA GLY A 198 -51.78 -16.91 -11.72
C GLY A 198 -51.98 -15.39 -11.62
N GLN A 199 -51.23 -14.71 -10.75
CA GLN A 199 -51.20 -13.25 -10.66
C GLN A 199 -50.54 -12.62 -11.90
N ILE A 200 -49.40 -13.17 -12.32
CA ILE A 200 -48.70 -12.75 -13.55
C ILE A 200 -49.59 -12.97 -14.77
N GLY A 201 -50.32 -14.07 -14.84
CA GLY A 201 -51.30 -14.33 -15.91
C GLY A 201 -52.37 -13.25 -16.05
N GLN A 202 -52.83 -12.67 -14.94
CA GLN A 202 -53.79 -11.56 -14.96
C GLN A 202 -53.16 -10.28 -15.55
N MET A 203 -51.93 -9.96 -15.16
CA MET A 203 -51.18 -8.81 -15.70
C MET A 203 -50.91 -8.99 -17.21
N LEU A 204 -50.46 -10.18 -17.63
CA LEU A 204 -50.21 -10.51 -19.03
C LEU A 204 -51.49 -10.43 -19.88
N ALA A 205 -52.63 -10.85 -19.33
CA ALA A 205 -53.91 -10.72 -20.02
C ALA A 205 -54.31 -9.26 -20.22
N ALA A 206 -54.07 -8.39 -19.24
CA ALA A 206 -54.32 -6.94 -19.36
C ALA A 206 -53.39 -6.29 -20.39
N VAL A 207 -52.09 -6.65 -20.40
CA VAL A 207 -51.15 -6.22 -21.44
C VAL A 207 -51.62 -6.62 -22.84
N LYS A 208 -52.02 -7.88 -23.05
CA LYS A 208 -52.56 -8.35 -24.34
C LYS A 208 -53.81 -7.58 -24.78
N GLN A 209 -54.67 -7.20 -23.82
CA GLN A 209 -55.81 -6.34 -24.13
C GLN A 209 -55.36 -4.96 -24.61
N ARG A 210 -54.33 -4.38 -23.99
CA ARG A 210 -53.80 -3.09 -24.44
C ARG A 210 -53.19 -3.16 -25.84
N GLU A 211 -52.32 -4.13 -26.09
CA GLU A 211 -51.70 -4.35 -27.41
C GLU A 211 -52.75 -4.51 -28.52
N ALA A 212 -53.88 -5.15 -28.21
CA ALA A 212 -54.96 -5.35 -29.17
C ALA A 212 -55.81 -4.10 -29.46
N HIS A 213 -55.80 -3.07 -28.60
CA HIS A 213 -56.73 -1.94 -28.68
C HIS A 213 -56.05 -0.56 -28.85
N TYR A 214 -54.77 -0.40 -28.50
CA TYR A 214 -54.12 0.90 -28.39
C TYR A 214 -52.85 1.08 -29.25
N ASP A 215 -52.56 0.18 -30.20
CA ASP A 215 -51.35 0.21 -31.02
C ASP A 215 -50.05 0.26 -30.18
N GLU A 216 -50.08 -0.43 -29.03
CA GLU A 216 -48.96 -0.49 -28.09
C GLU A 216 -48.12 -1.74 -28.31
N LYS A 217 -46.83 -1.63 -28.01
CA LYS A 217 -45.88 -2.73 -28.00
C LYS A 217 -45.26 -2.86 -26.63
N TRP A 218 -45.68 -3.88 -25.89
CA TRP A 218 -45.21 -4.06 -24.52
C TRP A 218 -43.97 -4.94 -24.44
N LEU A 219 -42.97 -4.45 -23.72
CA LEU A 219 -41.91 -5.28 -23.15
C LEU A 219 -42.32 -5.66 -21.73
N VAL A 220 -42.60 -6.95 -21.52
CA VAL A 220 -42.79 -7.52 -20.19
C VAL A 220 -41.51 -8.24 -19.80
N LEU A 221 -40.97 -7.93 -18.63
CA LEU A 221 -39.87 -8.66 -18.00
C LEU A 221 -40.36 -9.23 -16.67
N VAL A 222 -40.22 -10.54 -16.47
CA VAL A 222 -40.45 -11.21 -15.18
C VAL A 222 -39.09 -11.65 -14.64
N VAL A 223 -38.74 -11.21 -13.44
CA VAL A 223 -37.42 -11.41 -12.86
C VAL A 223 -37.52 -11.84 -11.39
N THR A 224 -36.42 -12.39 -10.88
CA THR A 224 -36.20 -12.54 -9.45
C THR A 224 -34.91 -11.85 -9.03
N ASP A 225 -34.90 -11.38 -7.80
CA ASP A 225 -33.81 -10.62 -7.17
C ASP A 225 -32.73 -11.55 -6.59
N HIS A 226 -33.08 -12.71 -6.06
CA HIS A 226 -32.10 -13.71 -5.67
C HIS A 226 -32.66 -15.14 -5.59
N GLY A 227 -31.75 -16.11 -5.67
CA GLY A 227 -32.04 -17.50 -5.27
C GLY A 227 -32.01 -17.67 -3.76
N ARG A 228 -32.11 -18.92 -3.29
CA ARG A 228 -32.08 -19.26 -1.85
C ARG A 228 -31.03 -20.31 -1.56
N GLY A 229 -30.53 -20.31 -0.32
CA GLY A 229 -29.58 -21.30 0.16
C GLY A 229 -30.18 -22.71 0.28
N THR A 230 -29.35 -23.65 0.74
CA THR A 230 -29.76 -25.05 0.91
C THR A 230 -30.99 -25.17 1.81
N GLY A 231 -31.99 -25.93 1.34
CA GLY A 231 -33.27 -26.10 2.03
C GLY A 231 -34.26 -24.94 1.88
N GLY A 232 -33.82 -23.78 1.39
CA GLY A 232 -34.69 -22.66 1.01
C GLY A 232 -35.05 -21.69 2.12
N TYR A 233 -34.53 -21.85 3.35
CA TYR A 233 -34.91 -20.97 4.48
C TYR A 233 -34.18 -19.63 4.49
N GLY A 234 -32.97 -19.57 3.92
CA GLY A 234 -32.11 -18.39 3.99
C GLY A 234 -31.57 -18.00 2.62
N HIS A 235 -30.95 -16.84 2.58
CA HIS A 235 -30.23 -16.26 1.45
C HIS A 235 -29.21 -15.24 1.98
N GLY A 236 -28.43 -14.66 1.08
CA GLY A 236 -27.40 -13.65 1.38
C GLY A 236 -25.97 -14.17 1.26
N GLY A 237 -25.79 -15.47 1.04
CA GLY A 237 -24.50 -16.08 0.74
C GLY A 237 -24.05 -15.87 -0.69
N GLN A 238 -23.12 -16.72 -1.15
CA GLN A 238 -22.53 -16.66 -2.49
C GLN A 238 -22.57 -18.02 -3.18
N SER A 239 -23.41 -18.95 -2.72
CA SER A 239 -23.54 -20.25 -3.35
C SER A 239 -24.13 -20.13 -4.76
N VAL A 240 -23.85 -21.11 -5.64
CA VAL A 240 -24.46 -21.20 -6.98
C VAL A 240 -25.98 -21.10 -6.89
N GLN A 241 -26.55 -21.71 -5.86
CA GLN A 241 -27.98 -21.76 -5.65
C GLN A 241 -28.56 -20.36 -5.36
N GLU A 242 -27.93 -19.62 -4.46
CA GLU A 242 -28.32 -18.24 -4.10
C GLU A 242 -28.10 -17.25 -5.22
N LYS A 243 -27.04 -17.45 -6.03
CA LYS A 243 -26.74 -16.60 -7.19
C LYS A 243 -27.56 -16.92 -8.42
N THR A 244 -28.22 -18.07 -8.47
CA THR A 244 -29.04 -18.47 -9.62
C THR A 244 -30.35 -17.69 -9.61
N ALA A 245 -30.53 -16.87 -10.64
CA ALA A 245 -31.74 -16.11 -10.91
C ALA A 245 -32.33 -16.50 -12.29
N PHE A 246 -33.37 -15.79 -12.72
CA PHE A 246 -33.91 -15.91 -14.07
C PHE A 246 -34.41 -14.56 -14.58
N ILE A 247 -34.48 -14.46 -15.91
CA ILE A 247 -35.17 -13.38 -16.62
C ILE A 247 -36.10 -14.04 -17.64
N ALA A 248 -37.37 -13.67 -17.61
CA ALA A 248 -38.36 -14.10 -18.58
C ALA A 248 -38.99 -12.91 -19.32
N SER A 249 -39.38 -13.09 -20.58
CA SER A 249 -39.96 -12.01 -21.39
C SER A 249 -40.94 -12.45 -22.48
N ASN A 250 -41.90 -11.59 -22.79
CA ASN A 250 -42.79 -11.74 -23.95
C ASN A 250 -42.14 -11.32 -25.28
N TYR A 251 -40.99 -10.64 -25.25
CA TYR A 251 -40.44 -9.97 -26.41
C TYR A 251 -39.64 -10.94 -27.28
N ALA A 252 -40.16 -11.27 -28.47
CA ALA A 252 -39.56 -12.31 -29.32
C ALA A 252 -38.19 -11.93 -29.93
N ALA A 253 -37.85 -10.64 -29.97
CA ALA A 253 -36.61 -10.14 -30.59
C ALA A 253 -35.51 -9.86 -29.56
N MET A 254 -35.38 -10.72 -28.53
CA MET A 254 -34.21 -10.73 -27.67
C MET A 254 -32.93 -11.04 -28.47
N ASN A 255 -31.80 -10.55 -28.01
CA ASN A 255 -30.49 -10.76 -28.63
C ASN A 255 -29.69 -11.89 -27.95
N ASP A 256 -28.46 -12.10 -28.39
CA ASP A 256 -27.61 -13.19 -27.91
C ASP A 256 -27.15 -13.03 -26.45
N GLU A 257 -27.31 -11.86 -25.81
CA GLU A 257 -27.10 -11.74 -24.37
C GLU A 257 -28.12 -12.58 -23.60
N PHE A 258 -29.34 -12.70 -24.13
CA PHE A 258 -30.40 -13.53 -23.55
C PHE A 258 -30.28 -15.01 -23.92
N PHE A 259 -29.95 -15.32 -25.18
CA PHE A 259 -30.01 -16.70 -25.69
C PHE A 259 -28.70 -17.49 -25.60
N VAL A 260 -27.56 -16.81 -25.66
CA VAL A 260 -26.25 -17.46 -25.80
C VAL A 260 -25.50 -17.38 -24.48
N ASN A 261 -25.40 -18.53 -23.81
CA ASN A 261 -24.47 -18.75 -22.72
C ASN A 261 -23.02 -18.76 -23.26
N LEU A 262 -22.20 -17.81 -22.84
CA LEU A 262 -20.80 -17.73 -23.22
C LEU A 262 -19.95 -18.63 -22.31
N SER A 263 -18.95 -19.30 -22.88
CA SER A 263 -18.01 -20.10 -22.09
C SER A 263 -17.29 -19.22 -21.08
N ALA A 264 -17.57 -19.44 -19.80
CA ALA A 264 -16.84 -18.81 -18.71
C ALA A 264 -15.49 -19.53 -18.50
N PRO A 265 -14.44 -18.79 -18.11
CA PRO A 265 -13.12 -19.39 -17.86
C PRO A 265 -13.12 -20.19 -16.56
N GLY A 266 -13.44 -21.48 -16.62
CA GLY A 266 -13.32 -22.37 -15.47
C GLY A 266 -14.18 -23.63 -15.54
N SER A 267 -14.04 -24.49 -14.53
CA SER A 267 -14.83 -25.72 -14.37
C SER A 267 -15.74 -25.69 -13.15
N SER A 268 -15.77 -24.59 -12.39
CA SER A 268 -16.66 -24.45 -11.24
C SER A 268 -18.08 -24.11 -11.71
N ASP A 269 -19.08 -24.56 -10.97
CA ASP A 269 -20.49 -24.27 -11.27
C ASP A 269 -20.79 -22.76 -11.25
N LEU A 270 -20.05 -21.98 -10.45
CA LEU A 270 -20.18 -20.51 -10.42
C LEU A 270 -19.66 -19.87 -11.71
N GLU A 271 -18.49 -20.30 -12.19
CA GLU A 271 -17.97 -19.81 -13.48
C GLU A 271 -18.97 -20.13 -14.58
N LEU A 272 -19.48 -21.37 -14.66
CA LEU A 272 -20.49 -21.76 -15.64
C LEU A 272 -21.78 -20.91 -15.55
N LEU A 273 -22.17 -20.47 -14.35
CA LEU A 273 -23.32 -19.58 -14.14
C LEU A 273 -23.05 -18.15 -14.69
N TYR A 274 -21.84 -17.63 -14.59
CA TYR A 274 -21.48 -16.29 -15.07
C TYR A 274 -21.49 -16.14 -16.60
N GLY A 275 -21.53 -17.26 -17.33
CA GLY A 275 -21.75 -17.24 -18.77
C GLY A 275 -23.17 -16.80 -19.19
N TYR A 276 -24.16 -16.91 -18.30
CA TYR A 276 -25.54 -16.45 -18.52
C TYR A 276 -25.70 -14.93 -18.30
N THR A 277 -26.82 -14.36 -18.76
CA THR A 277 -27.18 -12.96 -18.50
C THR A 277 -27.26 -12.65 -16.99
N ASN A 278 -27.20 -11.37 -16.65
CA ASN A 278 -27.25 -10.89 -15.28
C ASN A 278 -28.38 -9.86 -15.06
N GLN A 279 -28.62 -9.52 -13.80
CA GLN A 279 -29.65 -8.56 -13.41
C GLN A 279 -29.38 -7.13 -13.91
N THR A 280 -28.11 -6.74 -14.07
CA THR A 280 -27.76 -5.40 -14.55
C THR A 280 -28.20 -5.16 -16.00
N ALA A 281 -28.57 -6.20 -16.75
CA ALA A 281 -29.15 -6.11 -18.08
C ALA A 281 -30.61 -5.59 -18.11
N VAL A 282 -31.34 -5.61 -16.99
CA VAL A 282 -32.78 -5.29 -16.97
C VAL A 282 -33.06 -3.81 -17.25
N ALA A 283 -32.46 -2.91 -16.47
CA ALA A 283 -32.63 -1.46 -16.67
C ALA A 283 -32.26 -0.99 -18.09
N PRO A 284 -31.08 -1.33 -18.65
CA PRO A 284 -30.74 -0.89 -20.00
C PRO A 284 -31.66 -1.47 -21.08
N THR A 285 -32.24 -2.65 -20.87
CA THR A 285 -33.25 -3.23 -21.78
C THR A 285 -34.53 -2.40 -21.81
N ILE A 286 -35.04 -2.01 -20.64
CA ILE A 286 -36.26 -1.22 -20.52
C ILE A 286 -36.07 0.16 -21.16
N LEU A 287 -34.97 0.86 -20.82
CA LEU A 287 -34.67 2.19 -21.37
C LEU A 287 -34.58 2.13 -22.90
N ARG A 288 -33.87 1.14 -23.44
CA ARG A 288 -33.75 0.95 -24.89
C ARG A 288 -35.08 0.66 -25.57
N HIS A 289 -35.94 -0.17 -24.98
CA HIS A 289 -37.26 -0.45 -25.53
C HIS A 289 -38.13 0.81 -25.57
N LEU A 290 -38.06 1.62 -24.52
CA LEU A 290 -38.72 2.93 -24.47
C LEU A 290 -38.09 3.95 -25.43
N GLY A 291 -37.00 3.62 -26.14
CA GLY A 291 -36.33 4.54 -27.06
C GLY A 291 -35.50 5.61 -26.36
N ILE A 292 -35.05 5.33 -25.13
CA ILE A 292 -34.11 6.15 -24.37
C ILE A 292 -32.70 5.61 -24.66
N GLU A 293 -31.84 6.48 -25.17
CA GLU A 293 -30.46 6.14 -25.50
C GLU A 293 -29.60 6.04 -24.24
N LEU A 294 -28.84 4.96 -24.12
CA LEU A 294 -27.84 4.80 -23.07
C LEU A 294 -26.52 5.37 -23.56
N THR A 295 -25.97 6.29 -22.79
CA THR A 295 -24.66 6.88 -23.02
C THR A 295 -23.58 6.09 -22.27
N ARG A 296 -22.32 6.29 -22.67
CA ARG A 296 -21.18 5.70 -21.94
C ARG A 296 -21.12 6.18 -20.48
N GLN A 297 -21.51 7.44 -20.24
CA GLN A 297 -21.51 8.09 -18.94
C GLN A 297 -22.51 7.46 -17.96
N ASP A 298 -23.50 6.71 -18.46
CA ASP A 298 -24.42 5.97 -17.62
C ASP A 298 -23.76 4.79 -16.90
N LEU A 299 -22.54 4.39 -17.32
CA LEU A 299 -21.71 3.37 -16.69
C LEU A 299 -22.51 2.10 -16.36
N SER A 300 -23.29 1.61 -17.33
CA SER A 300 -24.07 0.39 -17.18
C SER A 300 -23.18 -0.85 -17.14
N ASP A 301 -23.43 -1.75 -16.17
CA ASP A 301 -22.65 -2.99 -16.01
C ASP A 301 -23.20 -4.13 -16.89
N GLY A 302 -24.44 -4.01 -17.36
CA GLY A 302 -25.13 -5.01 -18.17
C GLY A 302 -25.42 -4.50 -19.58
N ASN A 303 -25.46 -5.41 -20.55
CA ASN A 303 -25.94 -5.07 -21.89
C ASN A 303 -27.47 -5.13 -21.92
N ALA A 304 -28.09 -4.28 -22.74
CA ALA A 304 -29.49 -4.47 -23.06
C ALA A 304 -29.70 -5.81 -23.78
N LEU A 305 -30.78 -6.50 -23.42
CA LEU A 305 -31.18 -7.80 -23.98
C LEU A 305 -31.83 -7.68 -25.37
N ILE A 306 -31.94 -6.47 -25.90
CA ILE A 306 -32.49 -6.17 -27.22
C ILE A 306 -31.55 -5.24 -28.00
N GLY A 307 -31.65 -5.30 -29.33
CA GLY A 307 -30.82 -4.51 -30.24
C GLY A 307 -29.43 -5.10 -30.43
N GLU A 308 -28.56 -4.34 -31.10
CA GLU A 308 -27.17 -4.72 -31.38
C GLU A 308 -26.33 -4.81 -30.10
N LEU A 309 -25.39 -5.75 -30.09
CA LEU A 309 -24.47 -5.98 -28.97
C LEU A 309 -23.11 -5.34 -29.25
N GLY A 310 -22.49 -4.83 -28.19
CA GLY A 310 -21.06 -4.52 -28.15
C GLY A 310 -20.27 -5.69 -27.58
N VAL A 311 -19.30 -5.39 -26.72
CA VAL A 311 -18.63 -6.40 -25.90
C VAL A 311 -19.58 -6.94 -24.83
N ARG A 312 -19.33 -8.15 -24.34
CA ARG A 312 -20.13 -8.83 -23.32
C ARG A 312 -19.24 -9.28 -22.17
N LYS A 313 -19.81 -9.43 -20.97
CA LYS A 313 -19.13 -10.00 -19.79
C LYS A 313 -17.82 -9.29 -19.43
N LEU A 314 -17.80 -7.96 -19.50
CA LEU A 314 -16.67 -7.17 -19.07
C LEU A 314 -16.38 -7.39 -17.57
N ILE A 315 -15.12 -7.68 -17.26
CA ILE A 315 -14.59 -7.85 -15.91
C ILE A 315 -13.31 -7.01 -15.81
N ALA A 316 -13.17 -6.27 -14.70
CA ALA A 316 -11.91 -5.66 -14.30
C ALA A 316 -11.31 -6.48 -13.15
N LYS A 317 -10.05 -6.87 -13.29
CA LYS A 317 -9.30 -7.64 -12.29
C LYS A 317 -8.01 -6.90 -11.96
N ILE A 318 -7.71 -6.75 -10.68
CA ILE A 318 -6.42 -6.24 -10.22
C ILE A 318 -5.39 -7.33 -10.46
N ASP A 319 -4.34 -7.00 -11.19
CA ASP A 319 -3.31 -7.97 -11.55
C ASP A 319 -2.36 -8.27 -10.38
N GLN A 320 -1.59 -9.34 -10.53
CA GLN A 320 -0.55 -9.70 -9.56
C GLN A 320 0.62 -8.71 -9.59
N GLU A 321 0.82 -8.06 -10.73
CA GLU A 321 1.76 -6.96 -10.88
C GLU A 321 1.17 -5.67 -10.26
N PRO A 322 1.97 -4.88 -9.54
CA PRO A 322 1.53 -3.64 -8.95
C PRO A 322 1.10 -2.68 -10.06
N ASN A 323 0.19 -1.77 -9.72
CA ASN A 323 -0.20 -0.68 -10.61
C ASN A 323 -0.78 -1.15 -11.95
N GLN A 324 -1.41 -2.34 -12.00
CA GLN A 324 -2.03 -2.87 -13.21
C GLN A 324 -3.45 -3.39 -12.98
N VAL A 325 -4.31 -3.18 -13.98
CA VAL A 325 -5.67 -3.73 -14.03
C VAL A 325 -5.90 -4.40 -15.39
N SER A 326 -6.22 -5.69 -15.36
CA SER A 326 -6.64 -6.45 -16.53
C SER A 326 -8.14 -6.31 -16.75
N LEU A 327 -8.52 -5.89 -17.95
CA LEU A 327 -9.88 -5.86 -18.46
C LEU A 327 -10.08 -7.04 -19.41
N GLY A 328 -11.01 -7.94 -19.08
CA GLY A 328 -11.39 -9.06 -19.94
C GLY A 328 -12.85 -8.98 -20.35
N TRP A 329 -13.18 -9.35 -21.59
CA TRP A 329 -14.55 -9.42 -22.09
C TRP A 329 -14.70 -10.53 -23.14
N LYS A 330 -15.89 -10.64 -23.71
CA LYS A 330 -16.21 -11.53 -24.82
C LYS A 330 -16.80 -10.75 -25.98
N ASN A 331 -16.31 -11.03 -27.17
CA ASN A 331 -16.85 -10.45 -28.37
C ASN A 331 -18.14 -11.19 -28.74
N ALA A 332 -19.21 -10.43 -29.05
CA ALA A 332 -20.39 -11.03 -29.65
C ALA A 332 -19.98 -11.69 -30.97
N GLY A 333 -20.58 -12.82 -31.36
CA GLY A 333 -20.25 -13.55 -32.61
C GLY A 333 -20.53 -12.78 -33.92
N GLN A 334 -20.75 -11.46 -33.82
CA GLN A 334 -20.95 -10.50 -34.89
C GLN A 334 -19.66 -9.71 -35.11
N THR A 335 -19.46 -9.13 -36.30
CA THR A 335 -18.30 -8.26 -36.55
C THR A 335 -18.44 -6.97 -35.74
N LEU A 336 -17.59 -6.77 -34.74
CA LEU A 336 -17.56 -5.53 -33.96
C LEU A 336 -16.90 -4.38 -34.75
N SER A 337 -17.27 -3.15 -34.42
CA SER A 337 -16.44 -1.95 -34.66
C SER A 337 -15.11 -2.07 -33.91
N PRO A 338 -14.11 -1.19 -34.20
CA PRO A 338 -12.99 -1.02 -33.29
C PRO A 338 -13.46 -0.84 -31.85
N ILE A 339 -12.74 -1.44 -30.91
CA ILE A 339 -13.09 -1.46 -29.49
C ILE A 339 -12.38 -0.28 -28.83
N HIS A 340 -13.12 0.58 -28.12
CA HIS A 340 -12.58 1.74 -27.43
C HIS A 340 -12.65 1.54 -25.92
N ILE A 341 -11.54 1.77 -25.23
CA ILE A 341 -11.42 1.57 -23.79
C ILE A 341 -11.22 2.92 -23.12
N PHE A 342 -12.07 3.22 -22.15
CA PHE A 342 -12.03 4.43 -21.35
C PHE A 342 -11.77 4.10 -19.89
N ARG A 343 -10.97 4.93 -19.20
CA ARG A 343 -10.80 4.97 -17.75
C ARG A 343 -11.17 6.36 -17.25
N ASN A 344 -12.13 6.45 -16.33
CA ASN A 344 -12.60 7.72 -15.77
C ASN A 344 -12.88 8.76 -16.87
N ASP A 345 -13.67 8.35 -17.87
CA ASP A 345 -14.02 9.14 -19.06
C ASP A 345 -12.91 9.48 -20.06
N THR A 346 -11.66 9.09 -19.79
CA THR A 346 -10.53 9.31 -20.69
C THR A 346 -10.32 8.09 -21.57
N LEU A 347 -10.26 8.29 -22.90
CA LEU A 347 -9.89 7.21 -23.84
C LEU A 347 -8.43 6.82 -23.61
N ILE A 348 -8.20 5.58 -23.18
CA ILE A 348 -6.86 5.05 -22.90
C ILE A 348 -6.37 4.08 -23.99
N ALA A 349 -7.26 3.43 -24.74
CA ALA A 349 -6.88 2.55 -25.83
C ALA A 349 -7.95 2.43 -26.93
N THR A 350 -7.51 2.10 -28.14
CA THR A 350 -8.36 1.64 -29.24
C THR A 350 -7.78 0.35 -29.80
N LEU A 351 -8.57 -0.71 -29.79
CA LEU A 351 -8.17 -2.06 -30.15
C LEU A 351 -8.89 -2.55 -31.41
N ASN A 352 -8.35 -3.61 -32.02
CA ASN A 352 -9.00 -4.30 -33.11
C ASN A 352 -10.27 -5.02 -32.62
N ASN A 353 -11.16 -5.33 -33.56
CA ASN A 353 -12.49 -5.87 -33.27
C ASN A 353 -12.52 -7.34 -32.82
N ASN A 354 -11.35 -7.98 -32.69
CA ASN A 354 -11.20 -9.37 -32.27
C ASN A 354 -10.48 -9.52 -30.91
N GLU A 355 -10.05 -8.42 -30.29
CA GLU A 355 -9.40 -8.44 -28.97
C GLU A 355 -10.43 -8.70 -27.86
N GLU A 356 -10.04 -9.43 -26.83
CA GLU A 356 -10.89 -9.80 -25.67
C GLU A 356 -10.23 -9.48 -24.31
N LEU A 357 -9.02 -8.88 -24.34
CA LEU A 357 -8.21 -8.58 -23.17
C LEU A 357 -7.47 -7.26 -23.36
N TYR A 358 -7.34 -6.48 -22.30
CA TYR A 358 -6.47 -5.30 -22.24
C TYR A 358 -5.90 -5.15 -20.83
N VAL A 359 -4.61 -4.85 -20.72
CA VAL A 359 -3.95 -4.54 -19.44
C VAL A 359 -3.74 -3.03 -19.37
N ASP A 360 -4.33 -2.38 -18.37
CA ASP A 360 -4.11 -0.97 -18.10
C ASP A 360 -2.96 -0.79 -17.09
N THR A 361 -1.87 -0.15 -17.54
CA THR A 361 -0.74 0.22 -16.69
C THR A 361 -0.96 1.59 -16.08
N LEU A 362 -0.97 1.68 -14.75
CA LEU A 362 -1.42 2.85 -13.99
C LEU A 362 -0.30 3.82 -13.62
N GLY A 363 0.91 3.70 -14.17
CA GLY A 363 2.04 4.58 -13.84
C GLY A 363 1.82 6.08 -14.14
N SER A 364 0.71 6.44 -14.80
CA SER A 364 0.27 7.83 -14.99
C SER A 364 -0.54 8.39 -13.82
N LEU A 365 -1.01 7.56 -12.90
CA LEU A 365 -1.80 7.96 -11.74
C LEU A 365 -0.88 8.27 -10.56
N GLU A 366 -1.31 9.21 -9.70
CA GLU A 366 -0.59 9.52 -8.46
C GLU A 366 -0.58 8.31 -7.51
N VAL A 367 0.43 8.21 -6.64
CA VAL A 367 0.47 7.18 -5.59
C VAL A 367 -0.74 7.36 -4.65
N GLY A 368 -1.40 6.26 -4.28
CA GLY A 368 -2.55 6.26 -3.38
C GLY A 368 -3.73 5.42 -3.86
N GLN A 369 -4.85 5.52 -3.15
CA GLN A 369 -6.07 4.79 -3.52
C GLN A 369 -6.83 5.48 -4.66
N HIS A 370 -7.23 4.70 -5.66
CA HIS A 370 -8.01 5.16 -6.80
C HIS A 370 -9.21 4.25 -7.05
N GLN A 371 -10.37 4.88 -7.23
CA GLN A 371 -11.52 4.24 -7.85
C GLN A 371 -11.43 4.42 -9.37
N LEU A 372 -11.49 3.32 -10.11
CA LEU A 372 -11.38 3.29 -11.56
C LEU A 372 -12.68 2.80 -12.17
N ASP A 373 -13.31 3.66 -12.96
CA ASP A 373 -14.47 3.36 -13.79
C ASP A 373 -14.04 3.13 -15.23
N TYR A 374 -14.11 1.87 -15.66
CA TYR A 374 -13.81 1.47 -17.02
C TYR A 374 -15.07 1.43 -17.88
N SER A 375 -14.96 1.82 -19.14
CA SER A 375 -15.98 1.58 -20.16
C SER A 375 -15.34 1.00 -21.41
N VAL A 376 -15.88 -0.12 -21.90
CA VAL A 376 -15.46 -0.74 -23.15
C VAL A 376 -16.60 -0.60 -24.15
N VAL A 377 -16.32 0.10 -25.25
CA VAL A 377 -17.31 0.51 -26.24
C VAL A 377 -17.05 -0.18 -27.57
N ALA A 378 -18.08 -0.85 -28.10
CA ALA A 378 -18.11 -1.42 -29.44
C ALA A 378 -19.53 -1.36 -30.00
N ASN A 379 -19.69 -1.15 -31.31
CA ASN A 379 -20.98 -0.98 -31.99
C ASN A 379 -21.88 0.08 -31.33
N GLY A 380 -21.29 1.18 -30.83
CA GLY A 380 -22.03 2.22 -30.10
C GLY A 380 -22.60 1.79 -28.74
N ASN A 381 -22.33 0.56 -28.29
CA ASN A 381 -22.76 0.04 -27.00
C ASN A 381 -21.59 0.02 -26.02
N SER A 382 -21.84 0.42 -24.78
CA SER A 382 -20.85 0.46 -23.71
C SER A 382 -21.21 -0.55 -22.64
N GLN A 383 -20.24 -1.35 -22.21
CA GLN A 383 -20.28 -2.06 -20.94
C GLN A 383 -19.22 -1.47 -20.02
N SER A 384 -19.49 -1.42 -18.72
CA SER A 384 -18.57 -0.84 -17.74
C SER A 384 -18.24 -1.80 -16.61
N ALA A 385 -17.16 -1.48 -15.90
CA ALA A 385 -16.72 -2.17 -14.71
C ALA A 385 -16.03 -1.16 -13.78
N ARG A 386 -16.30 -1.27 -12.47
CA ARG A 386 -15.63 -0.47 -11.44
C ARG A 386 -14.70 -1.35 -10.62
N THR A 387 -13.50 -0.85 -10.34
CA THR A 387 -12.57 -1.46 -9.38
C THR A 387 -11.90 -0.39 -8.54
N GLU A 388 -11.38 -0.77 -7.38
CA GLU A 388 -10.58 0.07 -6.50
C GLU A 388 -9.18 -0.51 -6.43
N ILE A 389 -8.16 0.31 -6.61
CA ILE A 389 -6.77 -0.11 -6.58
C ILE A 389 -5.93 0.90 -5.82
N THR A 390 -4.95 0.43 -5.04
CA THR A 390 -3.92 1.29 -4.47
C THR A 390 -2.74 1.30 -5.43
N VAL A 391 -2.50 2.46 -6.03
CA VAL A 391 -1.29 2.72 -6.83
C VAL A 391 -0.14 2.90 -5.86
N LEU A 392 0.86 2.05 -5.97
CA LEU A 392 2.08 2.05 -5.18
C LEU A 392 3.15 2.90 -5.85
N GLU A 393 4.04 3.44 -5.03
CA GLU A 393 5.29 4.03 -5.50
C GLU A 393 6.19 2.93 -6.07
N ASP A 394 6.86 3.21 -7.19
CA ASP A 394 7.88 2.31 -7.73
C ASP A 394 9.18 2.55 -6.95
N ILE A 395 9.51 1.61 -6.04
CA ILE A 395 10.75 1.63 -5.26
C ILE A 395 11.75 0.67 -5.92
N ASP A 396 12.98 1.15 -6.18
CA ASP A 396 14.06 0.26 -6.59
C ASP A 396 14.48 -0.60 -5.41
N PHE A 397 14.75 -1.88 -5.64
CA PHE A 397 15.29 -2.78 -4.63
C PHE A 397 16.52 -2.18 -3.91
N ASN A 398 17.32 -1.37 -4.59
CA ASN A 398 18.50 -0.72 -4.01
C ASN A 398 18.20 0.43 -3.04
N ASP A 399 16.97 0.94 -3.03
CA ASP A 399 16.53 2.05 -2.19
C ASP A 399 15.78 1.57 -0.94
N LEU A 400 15.77 0.26 -0.68
CA LEU A 400 15.16 -0.32 0.52
C LEU A 400 15.88 0.14 1.79
N PRO A 401 15.15 0.29 2.93
CA PRO A 401 15.71 0.77 4.19
C PRO A 401 16.50 -0.34 4.90
N VAL A 402 17.62 -0.74 4.30
CA VAL A 402 18.54 -1.76 4.84
C VAL A 402 19.04 -1.34 6.22
N GLU A 403 19.09 -0.05 6.49
CA GLU A 403 19.50 0.51 7.77
C GLU A 403 18.56 0.22 8.94
N GLN A 404 17.31 -0.16 8.65
CA GLN A 404 16.32 -0.51 9.66
C GLN A 404 16.30 -2.01 9.99
N LEU A 405 17.13 -2.83 9.30
CA LEU A 405 17.30 -4.24 9.64
C LEU A 405 17.89 -4.39 11.04
N SER A 406 17.27 -5.24 11.85
CA SER A 406 17.79 -5.65 13.16
C SER A 406 18.50 -7.01 13.06
N HIS A 407 17.95 -7.91 12.26
CA HIS A 407 18.46 -9.25 12.04
C HIS A 407 18.31 -9.66 10.58
N PHE A 408 19.31 -10.34 10.04
CA PHE A 408 19.21 -10.99 8.74
C PHE A 408 19.97 -12.30 8.66
N TYR A 409 19.25 -13.38 8.38
CA TYR A 409 19.79 -14.72 8.17
C TYR A 409 19.55 -15.16 6.72
N SER A 410 20.59 -15.10 5.88
CA SER A 410 20.52 -15.55 4.48
C SER A 410 20.41 -17.07 4.34
N PHE A 411 20.95 -17.83 5.29
CA PHE A 411 21.12 -19.29 5.22
C PHE A 411 22.09 -19.84 4.15
N ASP A 412 22.62 -18.97 3.28
CA ASP A 412 23.58 -19.33 2.25
C ASP A 412 24.91 -19.87 2.81
N ASP A 413 25.41 -19.23 3.86
CA ASP A 413 26.70 -19.52 4.49
C ASP A 413 26.58 -20.03 5.93
N GLY A 414 25.37 -20.34 6.40
CA GLY A 414 25.14 -20.92 7.73
C GLY A 414 24.00 -20.24 8.48
N LEU A 415 24.17 -20.08 9.80
CA LEU A 415 23.11 -19.63 10.72
C LEU A 415 23.48 -18.30 11.41
N THR A 416 24.49 -17.63 10.86
CA THR A 416 25.00 -16.35 11.36
C THR A 416 24.10 -15.24 10.89
N ASP A 417 23.73 -14.36 11.81
CA ASP A 417 23.10 -13.10 11.47
C ASP A 417 24.13 -12.19 10.79
N GLN A 418 23.75 -11.59 9.67
CA GLN A 418 24.63 -10.72 8.88
C GLN A 418 24.54 -9.25 9.29
N VAL A 419 23.63 -8.90 10.20
CA VAL A 419 23.41 -7.53 10.69
C VAL A 419 23.91 -7.39 12.13
N SER A 420 23.56 -8.32 12.99
CA SER A 420 24.01 -8.40 14.40
C SER A 420 24.96 -9.59 14.60
N PRO A 421 25.89 -9.60 15.57
CA PRO A 421 26.74 -10.76 15.85
C PRO A 421 25.97 -11.96 16.46
N ALA A 422 24.64 -11.91 16.54
CA ALA A 422 23.79 -13.00 17.03
C ALA A 422 23.89 -14.26 16.13
N MET A 423 23.75 -15.44 16.73
CA MET A 423 23.63 -16.70 16.00
C MET A 423 22.33 -17.39 16.38
N LEU A 424 21.68 -18.03 15.40
CA LEU A 424 20.60 -18.95 15.72
C LEU A 424 21.16 -20.13 16.49
N SER A 425 20.65 -20.34 17.71
CA SER A 425 20.99 -21.52 18.48
C SER A 425 20.14 -22.71 18.01
N SER A 426 20.81 -23.79 17.57
CA SER A 426 20.14 -25.03 17.18
C SER A 426 19.93 -25.91 18.41
N GLU A 427 18.73 -26.45 18.57
CA GLU A 427 18.53 -27.65 19.38
C GLU A 427 18.03 -28.79 18.46
N TYR A 428 18.83 -29.85 18.32
CA TYR A 428 18.55 -31.15 17.65
C TYR A 428 18.83 -31.32 16.13
N GLN A 429 18.91 -32.60 15.71
CA GLN A 429 19.52 -33.12 14.46
C GLN A 429 18.67 -33.01 13.17
N GLY A 430 17.51 -32.34 13.20
CA GLY A 430 16.55 -32.26 12.09
C GLY A 430 16.83 -31.24 10.99
N VAL A 431 18.03 -30.67 10.96
CA VAL A 431 18.39 -29.55 10.08
C VAL A 431 19.23 -30.04 8.90
N SER A 432 18.88 -29.59 7.70
CA SER A 432 19.63 -29.84 6.48
C SER A 432 19.62 -28.63 5.55
N ALA A 433 20.55 -28.59 4.59
CA ALA A 433 20.52 -27.60 3.52
C ALA A 433 19.66 -28.11 2.35
N SER A 434 18.97 -27.19 1.70
CA SER A 434 18.23 -27.42 0.46
C SER A 434 18.54 -26.31 -0.55
N VAL A 435 18.01 -26.41 -1.76
CA VAL A 435 18.16 -25.33 -2.76
C VAL A 435 17.06 -24.29 -2.54
N ASP A 436 17.46 -23.04 -2.42
CA ASP A 436 16.53 -21.92 -2.25
C ASP A 436 15.86 -21.51 -3.57
N ASN A 437 15.15 -20.38 -3.55
CA ASN A 437 14.48 -19.77 -4.71
C ASN A 437 15.44 -19.04 -5.67
N PHE A 438 16.69 -18.79 -5.28
CA PHE A 438 17.70 -18.07 -6.07
C PHE A 438 18.80 -18.99 -6.63
N GLY A 439 18.77 -20.28 -6.27
CA GLY A 439 19.76 -21.29 -6.67
C GLY A 439 20.92 -21.48 -5.69
N ASN A 440 20.89 -20.81 -4.53
CA ASN A 440 21.84 -20.98 -3.43
C ASN A 440 21.29 -21.95 -2.36
N LYS A 441 21.54 -21.72 -1.07
CA LYS A 441 21.19 -22.65 0.01
C LYS A 441 20.06 -22.10 0.88
N ALA A 442 19.01 -22.90 1.01
CA ALA A 442 17.95 -22.69 1.99
C ALA A 442 18.10 -23.61 3.20
N LEU A 443 17.59 -23.16 4.33
CA LEU A 443 17.44 -23.96 5.53
C LEU A 443 16.24 -24.90 5.39
N SER A 444 16.43 -26.20 5.57
CA SER A 444 15.35 -27.20 5.58
C SER A 444 15.28 -27.86 6.94
N ILE A 445 14.15 -27.72 7.62
CA ILE A 445 13.97 -28.19 8.99
C ILE A 445 12.85 -29.22 9.03
N ASN A 446 13.18 -30.45 9.44
CA ASN A 446 12.18 -31.44 9.80
C ASN A 446 11.66 -31.11 11.20
N ARG A 447 10.35 -30.88 11.30
CA ARG A 447 9.68 -30.55 12.55
C ARG A 447 9.79 -31.63 13.63
N ASP A 448 9.99 -32.88 13.26
CA ASP A 448 10.10 -33.98 14.23
C ASP A 448 11.27 -33.82 15.20
N ASN A 449 12.29 -33.06 14.84
CA ASN A 449 13.57 -33.05 15.56
C ASN A 449 14.45 -31.82 15.30
N GLY A 450 13.90 -30.68 14.89
CA GLY A 450 14.67 -29.47 14.64
C GLY A 450 13.88 -28.18 14.79
N TYR A 451 14.47 -27.21 15.48
CA TYR A 451 14.04 -25.82 15.56
C TYR A 451 15.25 -24.92 15.86
N PHE A 452 15.05 -23.61 15.71
CA PHE A 452 16.03 -22.60 16.09
C PHE A 452 15.42 -21.58 17.04
N LEU A 453 16.26 -21.05 17.93
CA LEU A 453 15.90 -19.93 18.78
C LEU A 453 16.78 -18.72 18.43
N MET A 454 16.13 -17.56 18.37
CA MET A 454 16.78 -16.25 18.33
C MET A 454 16.33 -15.40 19.51
N GLU A 455 17.25 -14.60 20.03
CA GLU A 455 16.93 -13.55 20.99
C GLU A 455 16.60 -12.28 20.21
N ASP A 456 15.39 -11.77 20.40
CA ASP A 456 14.96 -10.47 19.87
C ASP A 456 13.79 -9.98 20.72
N ASP A 457 13.71 -8.66 20.91
CA ASP A 457 12.66 -8.01 21.69
C ASP A 457 11.63 -7.32 20.79
N PHE A 458 10.58 -8.05 20.45
CA PHE A 458 9.40 -7.53 19.76
C PHE A 458 8.46 -6.73 20.67
N SER A 459 8.86 -6.36 21.89
CA SER A 459 8.00 -5.68 22.86
C SER A 459 7.84 -4.18 22.59
N GLN A 460 8.73 -3.54 21.83
CA GLN A 460 8.72 -2.11 21.54
C GLN A 460 8.60 -1.83 20.03
N GLY A 461 8.05 -0.66 19.69
CA GLY A 461 8.03 -0.17 18.30
C GLY A 461 7.11 -0.94 17.34
N SER A 462 6.96 -0.40 16.14
CA SER A 462 6.43 -1.15 14.99
C SER A 462 7.53 -2.08 14.46
N PHE A 463 7.16 -3.12 13.72
CA PHE A 463 8.17 -4.02 13.13
C PHE A 463 7.65 -4.76 11.91
N SER A 464 8.58 -5.26 11.09
CA SER A 464 8.32 -6.20 10.01
C SER A 464 9.20 -7.43 10.15
N LEU A 465 8.61 -8.61 9.94
CA LEU A 465 9.32 -9.87 9.87
C LEU A 465 9.01 -10.52 8.53
N GLY A 466 10.03 -10.72 7.71
CA GLY A 466 9.92 -11.26 6.36
C GLY A 466 10.82 -12.46 6.12
N PHE A 467 10.35 -13.46 5.37
CA PHE A 467 11.16 -14.62 4.95
C PHE A 467 10.55 -15.32 3.74
N TRP A 468 11.39 -15.99 2.96
CA TRP A 468 10.90 -16.96 1.98
C TRP A 468 10.56 -18.28 2.68
N TYR A 469 9.41 -18.83 2.31
CA TYR A 469 8.85 -20.03 2.91
C TYR A 469 8.43 -21.03 1.85
N LYS A 470 8.60 -22.32 2.14
CA LYS A 470 8.07 -23.42 1.35
C LYS A 470 7.74 -24.63 2.23
N SER A 471 6.56 -25.21 2.02
CA SER A 471 6.16 -26.50 2.59
C SER A 471 5.13 -27.19 1.70
N ASP A 472 4.72 -28.41 2.06
CA ASP A 472 3.75 -29.21 1.31
C ASP A 472 2.28 -28.87 1.60
N GLY A 473 2.03 -27.95 2.53
CA GLY A 473 0.69 -27.52 2.92
C GLY A 473 -0.23 -28.63 3.43
N SER A 474 0.33 -29.73 3.95
CA SER A 474 -0.44 -30.91 4.33
C SER A 474 -0.97 -30.91 5.77
N GLN A 475 -0.57 -29.94 6.60
CA GLN A 475 -0.83 -29.92 8.04
C GLN A 475 -1.44 -28.59 8.51
N ASP A 476 -2.29 -28.70 9.53
CA ASP A 476 -2.91 -27.59 10.25
C ASP A 476 -2.28 -27.42 11.64
N ASP A 477 -1.89 -26.18 11.94
CA ASP A 477 -1.34 -25.66 13.18
C ASP A 477 0.17 -25.87 13.51
N PRO A 478 1.04 -26.50 12.70
CA PRO A 478 2.48 -26.42 12.93
C PRO A 478 3.00 -24.97 12.96
N ALA A 479 3.75 -24.64 14.02
CA ALA A 479 4.42 -23.35 14.13
C ALA A 479 5.49 -23.18 13.04
N ILE A 480 5.42 -22.07 12.30
CA ILE A 480 6.43 -21.65 11.32
C ILE A 480 7.45 -20.78 12.02
N ILE A 481 6.99 -19.72 12.70
CA ILE A 481 7.81 -18.86 13.57
C ILE A 481 6.92 -18.23 14.64
N SER A 482 7.39 -18.18 15.88
CA SER A 482 6.56 -17.82 17.03
C SER A 482 7.37 -17.21 18.16
N ASN A 483 6.81 -16.21 18.84
CA ASN A 483 7.30 -15.78 20.14
C ASN A 483 6.36 -16.17 21.29
N LYS A 484 5.31 -16.98 21.05
CA LYS A 484 4.30 -17.35 22.06
C LYS A 484 4.27 -18.83 22.37
N ASP A 485 3.58 -19.18 23.46
CA ASP A 485 3.07 -20.53 23.74
C ASP A 485 1.81 -20.78 22.90
N TRP A 486 1.90 -21.68 21.92
CA TRP A 486 0.82 -21.93 20.96
C TRP A 486 -0.23 -22.93 21.46
N GLN A 487 -0.15 -23.38 22.72
CA GLN A 487 -1.19 -24.23 23.32
C GLN A 487 -2.58 -23.56 23.33
N SER A 488 -2.63 -22.23 23.23
CA SER A 488 -3.85 -21.46 23.03
C SER A 488 -3.60 -20.23 22.16
N GLY A 489 -4.47 -20.01 21.16
CA GLY A 489 -4.40 -18.79 20.34
C GLY A 489 -4.78 -17.50 21.06
N LYS A 490 -5.19 -17.58 22.33
CA LYS A 490 -5.36 -16.40 23.19
C LYS A 490 -4.10 -16.06 23.99
N ASN A 491 -3.13 -16.97 24.10
CA ASN A 491 -1.92 -16.70 24.86
C ASN A 491 -1.21 -15.47 24.31
N GLN A 492 -0.51 -14.76 25.20
CA GLN A 492 0.15 -13.50 24.89
C GLN A 492 1.27 -13.71 23.85
N GLY A 493 1.37 -12.80 22.87
CA GLY A 493 2.34 -12.84 21.78
C GLY A 493 1.75 -13.29 20.44
N TRP A 494 2.63 -13.50 19.46
CA TRP A 494 2.27 -13.76 18.06
C TRP A 494 2.88 -15.06 17.52
N ILE A 495 2.24 -15.60 16.48
CA ILE A 495 2.71 -16.77 15.73
C ILE A 495 2.30 -16.69 14.26
N LEU A 496 3.21 -17.12 13.39
CA LEU A 496 2.88 -17.61 12.05
C LEU A 496 2.83 -19.15 12.10
N ALA A 497 1.70 -19.72 11.69
CA ALA A 497 1.48 -21.17 11.68
C ALA A 497 0.95 -21.63 10.33
N ASN A 498 1.27 -22.87 9.95
CA ASN A 498 0.69 -23.47 8.75
C ASN A 498 -0.77 -23.86 9.01
N LYS A 499 -1.64 -23.67 8.02
CA LYS A 499 -3.06 -24.05 8.04
C LYS A 499 -3.42 -24.61 6.67
N GLY A 500 -2.96 -25.83 6.40
CA GLY A 500 -3.09 -26.46 5.10
C GLY A 500 -2.34 -25.65 4.05
N SER A 501 -3.03 -25.22 3.00
CA SER A 501 -2.49 -24.31 1.97
C SER A 501 -2.66 -22.82 2.33
N SER A 502 -2.59 -22.48 3.61
CA SER A 502 -2.63 -21.09 4.10
C SER A 502 -1.66 -20.89 5.25
N ILE A 503 -1.18 -19.67 5.42
CA ILE A 503 -0.39 -19.22 6.57
C ILE A 503 -1.33 -18.40 7.46
N LYS A 504 -1.35 -18.77 8.74
CA LYS A 504 -2.12 -18.11 9.78
C LYS A 504 -1.21 -17.21 10.61
N LEU A 505 -1.51 -15.92 10.67
CA LEU A 505 -1.03 -15.04 11.72
C LEU A 505 -2.04 -15.02 12.85
N ASN A 506 -1.61 -15.39 14.05
CA ASN A 506 -2.38 -15.21 15.28
C ASN A 506 -1.64 -14.29 16.25
N ILE A 507 -2.34 -13.32 16.81
CA ILE A 507 -1.84 -12.42 17.86
C ILE A 507 -2.85 -12.45 19.01
N GLY A 508 -2.38 -12.61 20.25
CA GLY A 508 -3.22 -12.58 21.45
C GLY A 508 -2.55 -11.85 22.61
N ASP A 509 -3.34 -11.45 23.60
CA ASP A 509 -2.90 -10.72 24.82
C ASP A 509 -3.19 -11.47 26.14
N GLY A 510 -3.65 -12.71 26.06
CA GLY A 510 -4.13 -13.51 27.19
C GLY A 510 -5.66 -13.58 27.29
N THR A 511 -6.40 -12.64 26.70
CA THR A 511 -7.86 -12.54 26.75
C THR A 511 -8.49 -12.55 25.35
N ASP A 512 -8.04 -11.65 24.49
CA ASP A 512 -8.52 -11.44 23.14
C ASP A 512 -7.50 -11.93 22.11
N ARG A 513 -7.95 -12.06 20.86
CA ARG A 513 -7.11 -12.54 19.76
C ARG A 513 -7.57 -12.02 18.42
N ILE A 514 -6.62 -11.91 17.50
CA ILE A 514 -6.88 -11.73 16.07
C ILE A 514 -6.26 -12.88 15.28
N ASP A 515 -6.94 -13.29 14.21
CA ASP A 515 -6.53 -14.36 13.31
C ASP A 515 -6.58 -13.83 11.86
N LEU A 516 -5.49 -13.99 11.11
CA LEU A 516 -5.41 -13.63 9.69
C LEU A 516 -4.92 -14.85 8.91
N ASP A 517 -5.68 -15.30 7.92
CA ASP A 517 -5.32 -16.45 7.08
C ASP A 517 -5.05 -15.98 5.63
N ALA A 518 -3.84 -16.21 5.13
CA ALA A 518 -3.44 -15.91 3.75
C ALA A 518 -3.04 -17.20 3.01
N SER A 519 -3.64 -17.46 1.85
CA SER A 519 -3.37 -18.68 1.08
C SER A 519 -2.01 -18.65 0.38
N TYR A 520 -1.41 -19.82 0.20
CA TYR A 520 -0.20 -20.01 -0.60
C TYR A 520 -0.28 -21.33 -1.38
N THR A 521 0.58 -21.45 -2.39
CA THR A 521 0.70 -22.61 -3.27
C THR A 521 1.67 -23.62 -2.66
N PRO A 522 1.19 -24.81 -2.26
CA PRO A 522 2.07 -25.84 -1.72
C PRO A 522 3.21 -26.20 -2.66
N ASN A 523 4.36 -26.53 -2.08
CA ASN A 523 5.61 -26.88 -2.77
C ASN A 523 6.21 -25.75 -3.65
N SER A 524 5.69 -24.53 -3.57
CA SER A 524 6.26 -23.34 -4.20
C SER A 524 6.90 -22.44 -3.15
N TRP A 525 7.98 -21.75 -3.52
CA TRP A 525 8.55 -20.70 -2.68
C TRP A 525 7.64 -19.48 -2.71
N VAL A 526 7.30 -18.97 -1.53
CA VAL A 526 6.50 -17.75 -1.34
C VAL A 526 7.23 -16.80 -0.38
N TYR A 527 7.07 -15.49 -0.57
CA TYR A 527 7.62 -14.50 0.36
C TYR A 527 6.55 -14.09 1.36
N VAL A 528 6.81 -14.34 2.64
CA VAL A 528 5.86 -14.15 3.74
C VAL A 528 6.34 -12.98 4.58
N VAL A 529 5.45 -12.03 4.86
CA VAL A 529 5.76 -10.88 5.72
C VAL A 529 4.66 -10.66 6.73
N MET A 530 5.03 -10.58 8.00
CA MET A 530 4.19 -10.03 9.06
C MET A 530 4.65 -8.62 9.37
N ALA A 531 3.76 -7.64 9.27
CA ALA A 531 4.00 -6.26 9.67
C ALA A 531 3.05 -5.90 10.82
N VAL A 532 3.59 -5.41 11.93
CA VAL A 532 2.81 -4.94 13.08
C VAL A 532 3.09 -3.46 13.25
N ASP A 533 2.12 -2.64 12.85
CA ASP A 533 2.15 -1.20 12.98
C ASP A 533 1.43 -0.77 14.25
N ARG A 534 2.19 -0.37 15.26
CA ARG A 534 1.64 0.09 16.53
C ARG A 534 1.17 1.54 16.47
N GLN A 535 1.62 2.33 15.52
CA GLN A 535 1.15 3.72 15.35
C GLN A 535 -0.23 3.72 14.70
N LEU A 536 -0.42 2.92 13.66
CA LEU A 536 -1.70 2.73 12.98
C LEU A 536 -2.61 1.71 13.69
N GLN A 537 -2.11 1.04 14.74
CA GLN A 537 -2.83 0.00 15.48
C GLN A 537 -3.34 -1.11 14.54
N GLN A 538 -2.47 -1.60 13.66
CA GLN A 538 -2.80 -2.59 12.64
C GLN A 538 -1.73 -3.68 12.54
N ALA A 539 -2.17 -4.95 12.43
CA ALA A 539 -1.32 -6.05 11.99
C ALA A 539 -1.70 -6.47 10.58
N THR A 540 -0.70 -6.72 9.73
CA THR A 540 -0.89 -7.14 8.34
C THR A 540 -0.01 -8.35 8.01
N LEU A 541 -0.61 -9.34 7.36
CA LEU A 541 0.05 -10.51 6.78
C LEU A 541 0.06 -10.37 5.25
N TYR A 542 1.25 -10.38 4.67
CA TYR A 542 1.49 -10.44 3.23
C TYR A 542 2.02 -11.82 2.86
N VAL A 543 1.49 -12.39 1.76
CA VAL A 543 2.06 -13.58 1.12
C VAL A 543 2.17 -13.32 -0.37
N PHE A 544 3.39 -13.20 -0.87
CA PHE A 544 3.66 -13.06 -2.30
C PHE A 544 3.90 -14.45 -2.90
N ASP A 545 2.97 -14.86 -3.77
CA ASP A 545 2.94 -16.19 -4.34
C ASP A 545 3.05 -16.12 -5.88
N PRO A 546 3.92 -16.93 -6.52
CA PRO A 546 4.11 -16.90 -7.97
C PRO A 546 2.92 -17.43 -8.78
N VAL A 547 1.95 -18.09 -8.15
CA VAL A 547 0.77 -18.67 -8.78
C VAL A 547 -0.50 -17.94 -8.33
N LEU A 548 -0.68 -17.73 -7.03
CA LEU A 548 -1.85 -17.06 -6.46
C LEU A 548 -1.74 -15.52 -6.46
N GLY A 549 -0.53 -14.99 -6.63
CA GLY A 549 -0.26 -13.55 -6.52
C GLY A 549 -0.21 -13.07 -5.06
N LYS A 550 -0.08 -11.75 -4.89
CA LYS A 550 -0.03 -11.11 -3.57
C LYS A 550 -1.34 -11.28 -2.79
N GLN A 551 -1.27 -11.96 -1.65
CA GLN A 551 -2.33 -11.99 -0.64
C GLN A 551 -2.00 -10.95 0.44
N VAL A 552 -2.99 -10.15 0.82
CA VAL A 552 -2.88 -9.18 1.94
C VAL A 552 -4.06 -9.38 2.88
N LYS A 553 -3.78 -9.55 4.17
CA LYS A 553 -4.78 -9.68 5.23
C LYS A 553 -4.40 -8.74 6.36
N SER A 554 -5.32 -7.90 6.81
CA SER A 554 -5.06 -6.93 7.88
C SER A 554 -6.17 -6.98 8.93
N ALA A 555 -5.81 -6.74 10.19
CA ALA A 555 -6.74 -6.55 11.28
C ALA A 555 -6.27 -5.40 12.18
N ALA A 556 -7.23 -4.66 12.74
CA ALA A 556 -6.92 -3.71 13.79
C ALA A 556 -6.49 -4.47 15.07
N ILE A 557 -5.41 -4.01 15.71
CA ILE A 557 -4.92 -4.53 16.98
C ILE A 557 -5.32 -3.65 18.17
N ASN A 558 -6.18 -2.66 17.96
CA ASN A 558 -6.73 -1.80 19.02
C ASN A 558 -7.59 -2.56 20.06
N GLN A 559 -7.95 -3.81 19.77
CA GLN A 559 -8.66 -4.72 20.68
C GLN A 559 -7.72 -5.65 21.44
N ILE A 560 -6.40 -5.53 21.22
CA ILE A 560 -5.36 -6.34 21.86
C ILE A 560 -4.57 -5.41 22.78
N ASP A 561 -4.60 -5.69 24.09
CA ASP A 561 -4.02 -4.79 25.09
C ASP A 561 -2.47 -4.82 25.09
N GLU A 562 -1.86 -5.98 24.82
CA GLU A 562 -0.40 -6.14 24.81
C GLU A 562 0.08 -7.23 23.83
N VAL A 563 0.89 -6.84 22.84
CA VAL A 563 1.49 -7.77 21.83
C VAL A 563 2.85 -8.31 22.28
N SER A 564 3.41 -7.77 23.39
CA SER A 564 4.68 -8.22 23.96
C SER A 564 4.57 -9.68 24.38
N SER A 565 5.64 -10.45 24.22
CA SER A 565 5.65 -11.84 24.67
C SER A 565 6.23 -11.98 26.08
N PRO A 566 5.75 -12.92 26.91
CA PRO A 566 6.43 -13.29 28.15
C PRO A 566 7.75 -14.05 27.90
N PHE A 567 8.07 -14.39 26.66
CA PHE A 567 9.30 -15.06 26.25
C PHE A 567 10.27 -14.05 25.62
N SER A 568 11.55 -14.15 25.98
CA SER A 568 12.65 -13.35 25.39
C SER A 568 13.25 -13.99 24.14
N VAL A 569 12.55 -14.96 23.56
CA VAL A 569 13.02 -15.74 22.41
C VAL A 569 11.93 -15.83 21.35
N VAL A 570 12.36 -15.90 20.10
CA VAL A 570 11.53 -16.28 18.97
C VAL A 570 12.02 -17.61 18.44
N ALA A 571 11.09 -18.54 18.25
CA ALA A 571 11.34 -19.88 17.78
C ALA A 571 10.96 -20.01 16.31
N LEU A 572 11.88 -20.53 15.50
CA LEU A 572 11.64 -20.93 14.10
C LEU A 572 11.38 -22.43 14.05
N ASN A 573 10.32 -22.83 13.33
CA ASN A 573 9.82 -24.21 13.22
C ASN A 573 9.24 -24.77 14.54
N GLU A 574 9.04 -23.92 15.54
CA GLU A 574 8.48 -24.28 16.84
C GLU A 574 7.83 -23.06 17.54
N ASP A 575 7.10 -23.32 18.63
CA ASP A 575 6.66 -22.28 19.56
C ASP A 575 7.75 -21.89 20.59
N ALA A 576 7.56 -20.77 21.30
CA ALA A 576 8.59 -20.25 22.21
C ALA A 576 8.84 -21.15 23.44
N THR A 577 8.03 -22.18 23.66
CA THR A 577 8.21 -23.13 24.77
C THR A 577 9.11 -24.31 24.42
N THR A 578 9.39 -24.52 23.14
CA THR A 578 10.11 -25.67 22.54
C THR A 578 9.46 -27.04 22.78
N ARG A 579 8.18 -27.06 23.19
CA ARG A 579 7.45 -28.29 23.57
C ARG A 579 6.27 -28.60 22.65
N TYR A 580 5.90 -27.70 21.75
CA TYR A 580 4.73 -27.86 20.89
C TYR A 580 4.92 -28.94 19.80
N GLN A 581 6.14 -29.42 19.59
CA GLN A 581 6.51 -30.57 18.74
C GLN A 581 5.86 -31.89 19.13
N GLN A 582 5.43 -32.05 20.39
CA GLN A 582 4.89 -33.31 20.93
C GLN A 582 3.53 -33.75 20.35
N ASN A 583 2.92 -32.94 19.48
CA ASN A 583 1.60 -33.18 18.88
C ASN A 583 1.62 -34.04 17.59
N ASN A 584 2.74 -34.68 17.23
CA ASN A 584 2.89 -35.61 16.09
C ASN A 584 2.57 -35.06 14.69
N TRP A 585 2.83 -33.78 14.42
CA TRP A 585 2.78 -33.25 13.05
C TRP A 585 4.09 -33.49 12.33
N HIS A 586 4.03 -34.30 11.28
CA HIS A 586 5.18 -34.64 10.45
C HIS A 586 5.20 -33.75 9.20
N MET A 587 6.04 -32.72 9.23
CA MET A 587 6.20 -31.79 8.10
C MET A 587 7.64 -31.29 8.04
N THR A 588 8.11 -31.05 6.82
CA THR A 588 9.37 -30.35 6.57
C THR A 588 9.06 -28.95 6.06
N MET A 589 9.68 -27.95 6.67
CA MET A 589 9.57 -26.55 6.27
C MET A 589 10.92 -26.06 5.78
N GLN A 590 10.90 -25.26 4.72
CA GLN A 590 12.08 -24.66 4.13
C GLN A 590 12.01 -23.15 4.26
N PHE A 591 13.14 -22.53 4.58
CA PHE A 591 13.28 -21.11 4.87
C PHE A 591 14.46 -20.53 4.11
N ASN A 592 14.30 -19.31 3.61
CA ASN A 592 15.38 -18.51 3.02
C ASN A 592 15.22 -17.03 3.39
N ASP A 593 16.33 -16.27 3.48
CA ASP A 593 16.36 -14.83 3.81
C ASP A 593 15.40 -14.41 4.95
N LEU A 594 15.61 -14.91 6.17
CA LEU A 594 14.85 -14.43 7.32
C LEU A 594 15.36 -13.05 7.75
N ALA A 595 14.51 -12.04 7.65
CA ALA A 595 14.83 -10.65 7.90
C ALA A 595 13.84 -10.00 8.87
N ILE A 596 14.35 -9.16 9.76
CA ILE A 596 13.56 -8.44 10.76
C ILE A 596 13.93 -6.96 10.68
N TRP A 597 12.93 -6.09 10.62
CA TRP A 597 13.08 -4.64 10.64
C TRP A 597 12.42 -4.06 11.89
N HIS A 598 13.06 -3.06 12.50
CA HIS A 598 12.52 -2.31 13.65
C HIS A 598 11.45 -1.27 13.28
N ASP A 599 10.95 -1.30 12.04
CA ASP A 599 9.79 -0.54 11.60
C ASP A 599 8.96 -1.32 10.56
N THR A 600 7.82 -0.76 10.17
CA THR A 600 6.94 -1.33 9.15
C THR A 600 7.43 -0.99 7.74
N LEU A 601 7.72 -2.02 6.95
CA LEU A 601 7.95 -1.88 5.52
C LEU A 601 6.64 -1.50 4.83
N SER A 602 6.72 -0.48 3.99
CA SER A 602 5.64 -0.04 3.12
C SER A 602 5.28 -1.12 2.09
N PRO A 603 4.03 -1.14 1.58
CA PRO A 603 3.65 -2.08 0.53
C PRO A 603 4.50 -2.00 -0.74
N SER A 604 5.09 -0.83 -1.03
CA SER A 604 6.00 -0.59 -2.16
C SER A 604 7.36 -1.25 -1.94
N GLU A 605 7.95 -1.11 -0.74
CA GLU A 605 9.22 -1.75 -0.38
C GLU A 605 9.08 -3.28 -0.41
N LEU A 606 7.99 -3.81 0.14
CA LEU A 606 7.69 -5.25 0.08
C LEU A 606 7.56 -5.77 -1.35
N GLN A 607 6.94 -4.98 -2.22
CA GLN A 607 6.81 -5.31 -3.63
C GLN A 607 8.18 -5.33 -4.33
N ALA A 608 9.03 -4.34 -4.04
CA ALA A 608 10.39 -4.25 -4.56
C ALA A 608 11.24 -5.47 -4.14
N ILE A 609 11.15 -5.90 -2.87
CA ILE A 609 11.81 -7.13 -2.38
C ILE A 609 11.40 -8.34 -3.21
N TYR A 610 10.09 -8.57 -3.34
CA TYR A 610 9.56 -9.75 -4.05
C TYR A 610 9.94 -9.75 -5.54
N GLN A 611 9.80 -8.61 -6.22
CA GLN A 611 10.06 -8.49 -7.66
C GLN A 611 11.54 -8.46 -8.04
N SER A 612 12.42 -8.12 -7.09
CA SER A 612 13.87 -8.09 -7.35
C SER A 612 14.42 -9.41 -7.88
N THR A 613 13.77 -10.53 -7.51
CA THR A 613 14.25 -11.90 -7.73
C THR A 613 15.69 -12.11 -7.23
N GLN A 614 16.11 -11.31 -6.25
CA GLN A 614 17.43 -11.34 -5.63
C GLN A 614 17.30 -11.62 -4.14
N SER A 615 18.32 -12.27 -3.56
CA SER A 615 18.40 -12.42 -2.10
C SER A 615 18.64 -11.06 -1.46
N LEU A 616 18.10 -10.87 -0.25
CA LEU A 616 18.33 -9.66 0.55
C LEU A 616 19.82 -9.47 0.89
N SER A 617 20.62 -10.54 0.88
CA SER A 617 22.09 -10.48 0.99
C SER A 617 22.74 -9.62 -0.10
N ALA A 618 22.11 -9.48 -1.27
CA ALA A 618 22.57 -8.60 -2.34
C ALA A 618 22.52 -7.11 -1.98
N LEU A 619 21.70 -6.74 -0.99
CA LEU A 619 21.66 -5.39 -0.41
C LEU A 619 22.78 -5.17 0.59
N LEU A 620 23.02 -6.16 1.47
CA LEU A 620 24.10 -6.10 2.46
C LEU A 620 25.48 -6.07 1.80
N GLY A 621 25.63 -6.67 0.61
CA GLY A 621 26.83 -6.54 -0.21
C GLY A 621 27.05 -5.14 -0.81
N LYS A 622 26.05 -4.24 -0.74
CA LYS A 622 26.12 -2.84 -1.21
C LYS A 622 26.28 -1.84 -0.06
N THR A 623 25.85 -2.18 1.14
CA THR A 623 25.97 -1.37 2.35
C THR A 623 27.03 -1.93 3.28
N THR A 624 28.31 -1.62 3.05
CA THR A 624 29.18 -1.47 4.22
C THR A 624 28.65 -0.26 4.98
N PHE A 625 27.87 -0.48 6.04
CA PHE A 625 27.74 0.48 7.13
C PHE A 625 29.15 0.78 7.61
N GLU A 626 29.72 1.85 7.08
CA GLU A 626 31.06 2.23 7.46
C GLU A 626 30.95 2.93 8.80
N ARG A 627 31.40 2.24 9.86
CA ARG A 627 31.56 2.85 11.18
C ARG A 627 32.31 4.17 11.03
N LEU A 628 31.93 5.16 11.84
CA LEU A 628 32.73 6.37 11.94
C LEU A 628 34.15 5.98 12.36
N PRO A 629 35.19 6.54 11.74
CA PRO A 629 36.56 6.13 11.99
C PRO A 629 37.01 6.77 13.31
N VAL A 630 36.55 6.20 14.42
CA VAL A 630 36.75 6.73 15.78
C VAL A 630 38.24 6.89 16.08
N ALA A 631 39.06 5.94 15.64
CA ALA A 631 40.52 6.01 15.77
C ALA A 631 41.17 7.20 15.02
N LYS A 632 40.47 7.77 14.03
CA LYS A 632 40.93 8.93 13.25
C LYS A 632 40.27 10.25 13.69
N LEU A 633 39.36 10.22 14.67
CA LEU A 633 38.80 11.43 15.28
C LEU A 633 39.87 12.12 16.14
N LYS A 634 40.19 13.37 15.80
CA LYS A 634 41.27 14.13 16.43
C LYS A 634 40.76 15.09 17.50
N HIS A 635 39.62 15.73 17.25
CA HIS A 635 39.00 16.68 18.18
C HIS A 635 37.49 16.48 18.20
N LEU A 636 36.89 16.56 19.39
CA LEU A 636 35.44 16.60 19.57
C LEU A 636 35.06 17.55 20.68
N TYR A 637 34.21 18.52 20.36
CA TYR A 637 33.69 19.50 21.29
C TYR A 637 32.15 19.40 21.30
N SER A 638 31.59 18.76 22.32
CA SER A 638 30.13 18.62 22.45
C SER A 638 29.43 19.89 22.93
N MET A 639 30.18 20.91 23.39
CA MET A 639 29.67 22.21 23.85
C MET A 639 28.70 22.18 25.05
N ASP A 640 28.36 20.99 25.54
CA ASP A 640 27.45 20.76 26.66
C ASP A 640 27.88 21.45 27.95
N GLY A 641 26.92 22.04 28.66
CA GLY A 641 27.20 22.79 29.89
C GLY A 641 28.09 24.03 29.67
N GLY A 642 28.22 24.50 28.43
CA GLY A 642 29.03 25.66 28.05
C GLY A 642 30.53 25.44 28.18
N GLN A 643 30.98 24.20 28.07
CA GLN A 643 32.40 23.85 28.13
C GLN A 643 33.02 23.89 26.72
N TYR A 644 34.28 24.30 26.68
CA TYR A 644 35.12 24.29 25.48
C TYR A 644 36.03 23.05 25.41
N THR A 645 35.74 22.07 26.26
CA THR A 645 36.62 20.96 26.55
C THR A 645 36.61 19.97 25.40
N ASP A 646 37.79 19.60 24.94
CA ASP A 646 37.93 18.53 23.97
C ASP A 646 37.68 17.18 24.66
N THR A 647 36.64 16.48 24.22
CA THR A 647 36.22 15.20 24.79
C THR A 647 37.24 14.10 24.46
N THR A 648 38.02 14.27 23.40
CA THR A 648 39.16 13.40 23.07
C THR A 648 40.41 13.69 23.93
N ARG A 649 40.39 14.78 24.71
CA ARG A 649 41.48 15.28 25.56
C ARG A 649 42.74 15.72 24.82
N ALA A 650 42.66 16.04 23.52
CA ALA A 650 43.79 16.54 22.76
C ALA A 650 44.07 18.03 23.04
N GLN A 651 43.08 18.91 22.82
CA GLN A 651 43.24 20.35 23.05
C GLN A 651 41.90 21.11 23.14
N ASP A 652 41.65 21.79 24.26
CA ASP A 652 40.46 22.63 24.44
C ASP A 652 40.44 23.85 23.49
N LEU A 653 39.23 24.31 23.12
CA LEU A 653 39.08 25.56 22.37
C LEU A 653 39.51 26.77 23.22
N GLN A 654 40.10 27.76 22.56
CA GLN A 654 40.54 29.01 23.15
C GLN A 654 39.62 30.16 22.68
N ALA A 655 39.39 31.13 23.55
CA ALA A 655 38.66 32.36 23.22
C ALA A 655 39.63 33.55 23.07
N SER A 656 39.44 34.38 22.05
CA SER A 656 40.28 35.56 21.80
C SER A 656 40.15 36.65 22.89
N SER A 657 39.03 36.68 23.62
CA SER A 657 38.70 37.63 24.69
C SER A 657 37.67 37.06 25.66
N VAL A 658 37.61 37.60 26.89
CA VAL A 658 37.11 36.92 28.11
C VAL A 658 35.58 36.67 28.17
N SER A 659 34.79 36.88 27.13
CA SER A 659 33.35 36.56 27.18
C SER A 659 32.71 36.37 25.80
N ALA A 660 33.30 35.55 24.93
CA ALA A 660 32.78 35.32 23.58
C ALA A 660 31.52 34.43 23.51
N SER A 661 31.10 33.75 24.59
CA SER A 661 30.03 32.73 24.56
C SER A 661 28.91 32.90 25.58
N ASN A 662 27.68 32.61 25.15
CA ASN A 662 26.58 32.23 26.04
C ASN A 662 26.07 30.82 25.69
N THR A 663 25.66 30.06 26.70
CA THR A 663 25.02 28.75 26.54
C THR A 663 23.59 28.91 26.03
N THR A 664 23.20 28.07 25.07
CA THR A 664 21.88 28.06 24.45
C THR A 664 21.45 26.63 24.12
N PRO A 665 20.15 26.31 23.99
CA PRO A 665 19.73 24.97 23.57
C PRO A 665 20.27 24.60 22.17
N GLY A 666 20.99 23.48 22.13
CA GLY A 666 21.51 22.82 20.93
C GLY A 666 20.59 21.73 20.39
N PRO A 667 20.88 21.14 19.23
CA PRO A 667 20.16 20.00 18.68
C PRO A 667 20.35 18.73 19.52
N LEU A 668 21.49 18.58 20.21
CA LEU A 668 21.88 17.34 20.91
C LEU A 668 22.31 17.59 22.37
N GLY A 669 21.92 18.75 22.94
CA GLY A 669 22.31 19.17 24.29
C GLY A 669 22.36 20.68 24.44
N ASP A 670 23.41 21.20 25.10
CA ASP A 670 23.68 22.64 25.12
C ASP A 670 24.66 23.00 24.00
N ALA A 671 24.35 24.07 23.28
CA ALA A 671 25.21 24.69 22.29
C ALA A 671 25.85 25.98 22.81
N ILE A 672 26.88 26.43 22.11
CA ILE A 672 27.52 27.72 22.36
C ILE A 672 27.16 28.71 21.25
N THR A 673 26.72 29.91 21.65
CA THR A 673 26.58 31.05 20.74
C THR A 673 27.77 31.98 20.88
N VAL A 674 28.54 32.13 19.79
CA VAL A 674 29.71 33.01 19.69
C VAL A 674 29.28 34.40 19.24
N ASN A 675 29.39 35.38 20.14
CA ASN A 675 29.13 36.78 19.82
C ASN A 675 30.39 37.43 19.25
N ARG A 676 30.36 37.82 17.96
CA ARG A 676 31.55 38.36 17.30
C ARG A 676 32.04 39.65 17.94
N ASP A 677 31.17 40.53 18.42
CA ASP A 677 31.60 41.78 19.07
C ASP A 677 32.37 41.53 20.37
N ALA A 678 32.15 40.37 21.01
CA ALA A 678 32.82 39.95 22.23
C ALA A 678 34.09 39.11 22.00
N GLY A 679 34.23 38.43 20.87
CA GLY A 679 35.40 37.64 20.49
C GLY A 679 35.10 36.54 19.48
N TYR A 680 36.04 35.61 19.32
CA TYR A 680 35.87 34.38 18.52
C TYR A 680 36.53 33.19 19.22
N LEU A 681 36.22 31.97 18.77
CA LEU A 681 36.84 30.74 19.26
C LEU A 681 37.87 30.23 18.27
N TYR A 682 38.93 29.61 18.75
CA TYR A 682 39.94 28.99 17.91
C TYR A 682 40.60 27.79 18.61
N LEU A 683 41.11 26.86 17.81
CA LEU A 683 42.09 25.86 18.25
C LEU A 683 43.40 26.06 17.49
N THR A 684 44.52 25.74 18.13
CA THR A 684 45.85 25.84 17.52
C THR A 684 46.31 24.46 17.08
N ASP A 685 45.90 24.05 15.88
CA ASP A 685 46.24 22.76 15.30
C ASP A 685 46.24 22.83 13.77
N ASP A 686 47.15 22.08 13.14
CA ASP A 686 47.23 21.95 11.69
C ASP A 686 46.65 20.60 11.24
N VAL A 687 45.34 20.59 10.95
CA VAL A 687 44.67 19.43 10.33
C VAL A 687 44.80 19.41 8.82
N SER A 688 45.48 20.39 8.22
CA SER A 688 45.58 20.48 6.77
C SER A 688 46.64 19.55 6.18
N GLN A 689 47.42 18.84 7.01
CA GLN A 689 48.34 17.79 6.56
C GLN A 689 47.56 16.49 6.27
N GLY A 690 47.51 16.08 5.00
CA GLY A 690 46.82 14.84 4.60
C GLY A 690 45.31 15.00 4.36
N ASN A 691 44.59 13.88 4.42
CA ASN A 691 43.12 13.87 4.34
C ASN A 691 42.54 14.36 5.67
N PHE A 692 41.42 15.08 5.63
CA PHE A 692 40.76 15.49 6.86
C PHE A 692 39.28 15.80 6.63
N SER A 693 38.52 15.81 7.72
CA SER A 693 37.12 16.22 7.75
C SER A 693 36.84 17.14 8.93
N VAL A 694 35.93 18.07 8.74
CA VAL A 694 35.39 18.96 9.79
C VAL A 694 33.87 18.91 9.69
N GLY A 695 33.19 18.63 10.80
CA GLY A 695 31.73 18.58 10.89
C GLY A 695 31.24 19.28 12.15
N PHE A 696 30.10 19.96 12.08
CA PHE A 696 29.52 20.68 13.21
C PHE A 696 28.05 21.00 12.97
N TRP A 697 27.27 21.12 14.05
CA TRP A 697 25.96 21.76 14.01
C TRP A 697 26.13 23.27 13.99
N TYR A 698 25.32 23.92 13.16
CA TYR A 698 25.37 25.36 12.92
C TYR A 698 23.97 25.97 12.98
N LYS A 699 23.88 27.18 13.55
CA LYS A 699 22.68 28.01 13.48
C LYS A 699 23.06 29.48 13.46
N SER A 700 22.42 30.25 12.58
CA SER A 700 22.51 31.71 12.55
C SER A 700 21.26 32.34 11.94
N ASP A 701 21.14 33.66 12.02
CA ASP A 701 20.02 34.41 11.45
C ASP A 701 20.10 34.62 9.93
N GLY A 702 21.19 34.21 9.28
CA GLY A 702 21.39 34.35 7.84
C GLY A 702 21.39 35.80 7.34
N SER A 703 21.58 36.79 8.21
CA SER A 703 21.32 38.20 7.86
C SER A 703 22.46 38.91 7.11
N LYS A 704 23.60 38.24 6.91
CA LYS A 704 24.85 38.86 6.44
C LYS A 704 25.56 38.04 5.35
N ASP A 705 26.18 38.76 4.43
CA ASP A 705 27.07 38.21 3.40
C ASP A 705 28.55 38.42 3.78
N ASP A 706 29.35 37.37 3.61
CA ASP A 706 30.81 37.26 3.82
C ASP A 706 31.37 36.94 5.22
N PRO A 707 30.61 36.86 6.34
CA PRO A 707 31.12 36.35 7.62
C PRO A 707 31.76 34.95 7.51
N ALA A 708 32.90 34.76 8.19
CA ALA A 708 33.52 33.45 8.31
C ALA A 708 32.73 32.60 9.32
N ILE A 709 32.33 31.40 8.96
CA ILE A 709 31.72 30.43 9.89
C ILE A 709 32.84 29.66 10.57
N VAL A 710 33.67 28.99 9.76
CA VAL A 710 34.90 28.31 10.18
C VAL A 710 35.97 28.50 9.11
N ALA A 711 37.18 28.88 9.50
CA ALA A 711 38.29 29.03 8.57
C ALA A 711 39.64 28.71 9.19
N ASN A 712 40.60 28.34 8.35
CA ASN A 712 42.01 28.38 8.73
C ASN A 712 42.84 29.40 7.93
N LYS A 713 42.23 30.17 7.02
CA LYS A 713 42.95 31.09 6.11
C LYS A 713 42.61 32.56 6.35
N ASP A 714 43.43 33.45 5.80
CA ASP A 714 43.12 34.88 5.69
C ASP A 714 42.09 35.13 4.58
N TRP A 715 40.88 35.57 4.93
CA TRP A 715 39.76 35.75 4.02
C TRP A 715 39.76 37.08 3.26
N GLN A 716 40.75 37.97 3.49
CA GLN A 716 40.92 39.20 2.68
C GLN A 716 41.04 38.90 1.17
N SER A 717 41.46 37.68 0.82
CA SER A 717 41.44 37.19 -0.56
C SER A 717 41.03 35.72 -0.62
N GLY A 718 40.10 35.42 -1.53
CA GLY A 718 39.72 34.05 -1.85
C GLY A 718 40.85 33.19 -2.41
N ARG A 719 41.98 33.78 -2.81
CA ARG A 719 43.18 33.04 -3.27
C ARG A 719 44.17 32.71 -2.17
N ASN A 720 44.05 33.32 -0.99
CA ASN A 720 44.96 33.05 0.11
C ASN A 720 44.91 31.57 0.49
N GLN A 721 46.08 31.05 0.89
CA GLN A 721 46.30 29.63 1.12
C GLN A 721 45.47 29.14 2.32
N GLY A 722 44.74 28.03 2.16
CA GLY A 722 43.87 27.44 3.17
C GLY A 722 42.41 27.31 2.71
N TRP A 723 41.50 27.06 3.65
CA TRP A 723 40.06 26.89 3.41
C TRP A 723 39.20 27.76 4.34
N ILE A 724 37.98 28.03 3.90
CA ILE A 724 36.94 28.73 4.67
C ILE A 724 35.54 28.25 4.28
N ILE A 725 34.69 28.08 5.28
CA ILE A 725 33.24 28.01 5.13
C ILE A 725 32.69 29.37 5.59
N ALA A 726 31.98 30.07 4.70
CA ALA A 726 31.48 31.41 4.93
C ALA A 726 29.98 31.51 4.69
N ASN A 727 29.35 32.46 5.35
CA ASN A 727 27.95 32.76 5.18
C ASN A 727 27.73 33.75 4.02
N ILE A 728 26.72 33.51 3.20
CA ILE A 728 26.25 34.36 2.10
C ILE A 728 24.73 34.49 2.25
N GLY A 729 24.30 35.26 3.25
CA GLY A 729 22.90 35.36 3.62
C GLY A 729 22.39 34.04 4.20
N GLU A 730 21.28 33.53 3.68
CA GLU A 730 20.73 32.20 4.00
C GLU A 730 21.37 31.10 3.13
N GLN A 731 22.64 31.26 2.78
CA GLN A 731 23.40 30.30 1.98
C GLN A 731 24.81 30.15 2.56
N ILE A 732 25.39 28.96 2.42
CA ILE A 732 26.76 28.66 2.84
C ILE A 732 27.63 28.42 1.61
N LYS A 733 28.87 28.88 1.71
CA LYS A 733 29.87 28.75 0.66
C LYS A 733 31.20 28.24 1.21
N LEU A 734 31.79 27.27 0.53
CA LEU A 734 33.16 26.83 0.73
C LEU A 734 34.10 27.51 -0.28
N ASN A 735 35.25 27.98 0.20
CA ASN A 735 36.33 28.45 -0.64
C ASN A 735 37.68 27.87 -0.19
N LEU A 736 38.48 27.41 -1.15
CA LEU A 736 39.85 26.97 -0.94
C LEU A 736 40.81 27.73 -1.85
N GLY A 737 41.99 28.07 -1.34
CA GLY A 737 43.06 28.73 -2.09
C GLY A 737 44.43 28.08 -1.85
N ASP A 738 45.32 28.22 -2.82
CA ASP A 738 46.72 27.73 -2.76
C ASP A 738 47.77 28.87 -2.71
N GLY A 739 47.31 30.12 -2.60
CA GLY A 739 48.12 31.33 -2.73
C GLY A 739 48.10 31.98 -4.12
N SER A 740 47.70 31.25 -5.17
CA SER A 740 47.63 31.71 -6.57
C SER A 740 46.27 31.45 -7.22
N ASN A 741 45.75 30.24 -7.05
CA ASN A 741 44.48 29.75 -7.56
C ASN A 741 43.46 29.63 -6.43
N ARG A 742 42.18 29.55 -6.80
CA ARG A 742 41.07 29.31 -5.87
C ARG A 742 40.02 28.41 -6.50
N ILE A 743 39.31 27.66 -5.66
CA ILE A 743 38.06 27.00 -6.01
C ILE A 743 36.99 27.42 -5.01
N ASP A 744 35.76 27.50 -5.50
CA ASP A 744 34.58 27.98 -4.77
C ASP A 744 33.47 26.95 -4.98
N SER A 745 32.74 26.61 -3.93
CA SER A 745 31.44 25.93 -4.09
C SER A 745 30.40 26.90 -4.66
N ASN A 746 29.31 26.35 -5.19
CA ASN A 746 28.07 27.07 -5.30
C ASN A 746 27.58 27.50 -3.89
N ASN A 747 26.71 28.50 -3.86
CA ASN A 747 26.05 28.89 -2.63
C ASN A 747 24.92 27.92 -2.32
N ILE A 748 25.04 27.15 -1.25
CA ILE A 748 24.07 26.13 -0.88
C ILE A 748 23.10 26.72 0.16
N PRO A 749 21.77 26.74 -0.09
CA PRO A 749 20.80 27.35 0.81
C PRO A 749 20.62 26.56 2.11
N TYR A 750 20.31 27.29 3.19
CA TYR A 750 19.89 26.74 4.48
C TYR A 750 18.78 27.61 5.12
N SER A 751 18.07 27.05 6.09
CA SER A 751 16.97 27.70 6.80
C SER A 751 17.50 28.54 7.96
N ALA A 752 17.33 29.87 7.89
CA ALA A 752 17.72 30.77 8.97
C ALA A 752 17.08 30.39 10.31
N ASN A 753 17.80 30.63 11.41
CA ASN A 753 17.40 30.31 12.79
C ASN A 753 17.06 28.83 13.05
N THR A 754 17.44 27.93 12.14
CA THR A 754 17.26 26.48 12.28
C THR A 754 18.63 25.83 12.49
N TRP A 755 18.68 24.80 13.35
CA TRP A 755 19.87 23.98 13.49
C TRP A 755 20.06 23.11 12.24
N ILE A 756 21.21 23.23 11.61
CA ILE A 756 21.61 22.44 10.45
C ILE A 756 22.96 21.76 10.73
N TYR A 757 23.23 20.64 10.07
CA TYR A 757 24.55 20.01 10.13
C TYR A 757 25.39 20.41 8.91
N VAL A 758 26.61 20.90 9.15
CA VAL A 758 27.54 21.32 8.10
C VAL A 758 28.80 20.48 8.20
N ALA A 759 29.23 19.88 7.10
CA ALA A 759 30.45 19.09 7.06
C ALA A 759 31.28 19.35 5.81
N MET A 760 32.59 19.22 5.93
CA MET A 760 33.53 19.26 4.81
C MET A 760 34.51 18.10 4.93
N ALA A 761 34.82 17.43 3.81
CA ALA A 761 35.87 16.42 3.71
C ALA A 761 36.85 16.78 2.59
N VAL A 762 38.14 16.88 2.91
CA VAL A 762 39.22 17.06 1.95
C VAL A 762 39.92 15.73 1.74
N ASN A 763 39.68 15.11 0.58
CA ASN A 763 40.34 13.89 0.16
C ASN A 763 41.46 14.22 -0.86
N ARG A 764 42.70 14.29 -0.38
CA ARG A 764 43.88 14.57 -1.20
C ARG A 764 44.25 13.39 -2.10
N SER A 765 43.96 12.16 -1.67
CA SER A 765 44.23 10.96 -2.46
C SER A 765 43.35 10.89 -3.72
N GLU A 766 42.08 11.27 -3.61
CA GLU A 766 41.14 11.37 -4.73
C GLU A 766 41.13 12.74 -5.40
N LYS A 767 41.84 13.72 -4.82
CA LYS A 767 41.86 15.12 -5.25
C LYS A 767 40.46 15.75 -5.27
N LYS A 768 39.66 15.50 -4.23
CA LYS A 768 38.30 16.05 -4.09
C LYS A 768 38.10 16.73 -2.74
N VAL A 769 37.21 17.72 -2.73
CA VAL A 769 36.61 18.25 -1.50
C VAL A 769 35.12 18.12 -1.61
N THR A 770 34.47 17.62 -0.57
CA THR A 770 33.01 17.58 -0.51
C THR A 770 32.52 18.46 0.63
N LEU A 771 31.50 19.27 0.36
CA LEU A 771 30.75 20.05 1.34
C LEU A 771 29.36 19.44 1.47
N TRP A 772 28.87 19.26 2.71
CA TRP A 772 27.52 18.82 3.02
C TRP A 772 26.81 19.84 3.89
N ILE A 773 25.51 20.03 3.60
CA ILE A 773 24.58 20.79 4.43
C ILE A 773 23.32 19.95 4.59
N ILE A 774 23.02 19.58 5.83
CA ILE A 774 21.83 18.81 6.16
C ILE A 774 20.90 19.67 6.99
N ASP A 775 19.80 20.07 6.34
CA ASP A 775 18.80 20.97 6.89
C ASP A 775 17.50 20.19 7.13
N PRO A 776 16.90 20.24 8.34
CA PRO A 776 15.70 19.48 8.65
C PRO A 776 14.45 19.92 7.86
N ILE A 777 14.47 21.15 7.30
CA ILE A 777 13.38 21.70 6.49
C ILE A 777 13.67 21.50 5.00
N LEU A 778 14.92 21.74 4.60
CA LEU A 778 15.30 21.77 3.19
C LEU A 778 15.95 20.47 2.68
N GLY A 779 16.23 19.49 3.55
CA GLY A 779 16.89 18.23 3.21
C GLY A 779 18.42 18.34 3.03
N LYS A 780 19.07 17.19 2.82
CA LYS A 780 20.51 17.07 2.56
C LYS A 780 20.88 17.65 1.19
N ARG A 781 21.94 18.46 1.14
CA ARG A 781 22.60 18.93 -0.07
C ARG A 781 24.10 18.72 0.06
N SER A 782 24.74 18.40 -1.05
CA SER A 782 26.19 18.30 -1.09
C SER A 782 26.77 18.85 -2.39
N GLU A 783 28.04 19.23 -2.34
CA GLU A 783 28.79 19.66 -3.51
C GLU A 783 30.22 19.13 -3.47
N VAL A 784 30.68 18.60 -4.60
CA VAL A 784 32.03 18.05 -4.78
C VAL A 784 32.84 18.99 -5.66
N LEU A 785 34.01 19.42 -5.18
CA LEU A 785 34.96 20.26 -5.87
C LEU A 785 36.24 19.48 -6.20
N GLU A 786 36.78 19.70 -7.38
CA GLU A 786 38.03 19.09 -7.83
C GLU A 786 39.24 19.88 -7.30
N LEU A 787 40.05 19.26 -6.43
CA LEU A 787 41.31 19.83 -5.93
C LEU A 787 42.39 19.89 -7.01
N GLY A 788 42.22 19.21 -8.14
CA GLY A 788 43.22 19.15 -9.21
C GLY A 788 43.62 20.54 -9.77
N ALA A 789 42.80 21.56 -9.56
CA ALA A 789 43.07 22.94 -9.95
C ALA A 789 43.89 23.74 -8.92
N LEU A 790 44.16 23.18 -7.73
CA LEU A 790 44.91 23.80 -6.64
C LEU A 790 46.23 23.07 -6.37
N GLY A 791 47.23 23.84 -5.94
CA GLY A 791 48.47 23.36 -5.36
C GLY A 791 48.33 23.04 -3.87
N ASN A 792 49.29 23.49 -3.05
CA ASN A 792 49.26 23.26 -1.62
C ASN A 792 48.25 24.19 -0.92
N ILE A 793 47.24 23.62 -0.26
CA ILE A 793 46.24 24.36 0.53
C ILE A 793 46.56 24.40 2.04
N THR A 794 47.74 23.96 2.48
CA THR A 794 48.15 24.05 3.89
C THR A 794 48.17 25.51 4.34
N SER A 795 47.44 25.83 5.40
CA SER A 795 47.36 27.22 5.85
C SER A 795 48.70 27.68 6.47
N PRO A 796 49.11 28.95 6.28
CA PRO A 796 50.19 29.56 7.03
C PRO A 796 49.79 29.89 8.49
N PHE A 797 48.51 29.80 8.83
CA PHE A 797 47.99 30.00 10.17
C PHE A 797 47.72 28.62 10.78
N GLU A 798 48.47 28.23 11.82
CA GLU A 798 48.27 26.98 12.57
C GLU A 798 47.02 27.07 13.48
N ILE A 799 45.95 27.71 13.00
CA ILE A 799 44.68 27.87 13.73
C ILE A 799 43.49 27.50 12.86
N ILE A 800 42.45 26.98 13.50
CA ILE A 800 41.09 26.91 12.96
C ILE A 800 40.23 27.84 13.82
N ALA A 801 39.68 28.88 13.20
CA ALA A 801 38.88 29.90 13.85
C ALA A 801 37.38 29.71 13.55
N PHE A 802 36.53 29.94 14.55
CA PHE A 802 35.08 29.86 14.50
C PHE A 802 34.48 31.25 14.71
N ASN A 803 33.59 31.67 13.81
CA ASN A 803 33.12 33.05 13.69
C ASN A 803 34.27 34.05 13.48
N GLU A 804 35.36 33.62 12.83
CA GLU A 804 36.48 34.47 12.40
C GLU A 804 37.33 33.72 11.35
N ASP A 805 38.17 34.45 10.63
CA ASP A 805 39.16 33.87 9.73
C ASP A 805 40.48 33.47 10.43
N GLY A 806 41.38 32.79 9.72
CA GLY A 806 42.66 32.34 10.27
C GLY A 806 43.64 33.47 10.66
N SER A 807 43.36 34.72 10.28
CA SER A 807 44.18 35.87 10.69
C SER A 807 43.75 36.46 12.03
N GLY A 808 42.50 36.20 12.45
CA GLY A 808 41.90 36.81 13.63
C GLY A 808 41.55 38.30 13.45
N GLN A 809 41.60 38.83 12.22
CA GLN A 809 41.47 40.26 11.92
C GLN A 809 40.37 40.58 10.89
N TYR A 810 39.65 39.60 10.35
CA TYR A 810 38.72 39.83 9.24
C TYR A 810 37.36 40.38 9.69
N GLN A 811 36.77 39.85 10.77
CA GLN A 811 35.46 40.30 11.26
C GLN A 811 35.54 41.27 12.44
N THR A 812 36.19 42.44 12.32
CA THR A 812 36.36 43.35 13.48
C THR A 812 35.04 43.70 14.20
N PRO A 813 35.02 43.83 15.55
CA PRO A 813 33.82 44.21 16.31
C PRO A 813 33.14 45.48 15.77
N GLY A 814 31.81 45.45 15.67
CA GLY A 814 30.98 46.53 15.13
C GLY A 814 31.05 46.70 13.60
N SER A 815 31.74 45.80 12.88
CA SER A 815 31.78 45.83 11.42
C SER A 815 30.46 45.33 10.80
N ARG A 816 30.29 45.58 9.48
CA ARG A 816 29.17 45.04 8.70
C ARG A 816 29.10 43.50 8.69
N LEU A 817 30.17 42.84 9.12
CA LEU A 817 30.34 41.38 9.13
C LEU A 817 30.16 40.78 10.54
N SER A 818 29.89 41.61 11.56
CA SER A 818 29.65 41.13 12.92
C SER A 818 28.27 40.46 13.00
N MET A 819 28.27 39.18 13.36
CA MET A 819 27.05 38.39 13.58
C MET A 819 27.27 37.32 14.66
N ASP A 820 26.20 36.95 15.35
CA ASP A 820 26.21 35.85 16.31
C ASP A 820 26.02 34.53 15.57
N MET A 821 26.81 33.52 15.93
CA MET A 821 26.75 32.18 15.35
C MET A 821 26.73 31.14 16.46
N SER A 822 25.82 30.18 16.38
CA SER A 822 25.75 29.07 17.33
C SER A 822 26.38 27.80 16.75
N PHE A 823 27.14 27.09 17.58
CA PHE A 823 27.83 25.85 17.25
C PHE A 823 27.54 24.77 18.29
N ASP A 824 27.43 23.53 17.83
CA ASP A 824 27.29 22.32 18.66
C ASP A 824 27.98 21.12 17.96
N ASP A 825 28.37 20.09 18.72
CA ASP A 825 29.16 18.91 18.30
C ASP A 825 30.18 19.17 17.18
N VAL A 826 31.18 20.01 17.46
CA VAL A 826 32.28 20.26 16.52
C VAL A 826 33.24 19.08 16.53
N ALA A 827 33.40 18.41 15.40
CA ALA A 827 34.25 17.23 15.25
C ALA A 827 35.25 17.39 14.08
N ILE A 828 36.49 16.95 14.30
CA ILE A 828 37.57 17.01 13.32
C ILE A 828 38.24 15.64 13.21
N TRP A 829 38.35 15.10 12.00
CA TRP A 829 38.99 13.84 11.69
C TRP A 829 40.26 14.04 10.86
N THR A 830 41.23 13.14 11.06
CA THR A 830 42.47 13.02 10.25
C THR A 830 42.29 12.13 9.01
N THR A 831 41.05 11.89 8.62
CA THR A 831 40.66 11.19 7.40
C THR A 831 39.51 11.93 6.73
N ALA A 832 39.29 11.67 5.44
CA ALA A 832 38.19 12.22 4.69
C ALA A 832 36.97 11.31 4.84
N LEU A 833 35.94 11.78 5.55
CA LEU A 833 34.67 11.07 5.70
C LEU A 833 33.93 10.98 4.37
N ARG A 834 33.18 9.89 4.20
CA ARG A 834 32.35 9.60 3.03
C ARG A 834 30.88 9.98 3.28
N ASP A 835 30.08 10.02 2.22
CA ASP A 835 28.67 10.44 2.26
C ASP A 835 27.84 9.67 3.31
N SER A 836 28.02 8.35 3.39
CA SER A 836 27.33 7.46 4.34
C SER A 836 27.71 7.70 5.81
N GLN A 837 28.95 8.10 6.08
CA GLN A 837 29.42 8.43 7.43
C GLN A 837 28.83 9.78 7.88
N ILE A 838 28.68 10.73 6.95
CA ILE A 838 28.01 12.00 7.22
C ILE A 838 26.51 11.79 7.48
N ASP A 839 25.88 10.87 6.77
CA ASP A 839 24.49 10.48 7.03
C ASP A 839 24.31 9.88 8.41
N ALA A 840 25.19 8.94 8.80
CA ALA A 840 25.16 8.33 10.12
C ALA A 840 25.21 9.39 11.25
N ILE A 841 26.13 10.35 11.16
CA ILE A 841 26.25 11.44 12.16
C ILE A 841 24.95 12.25 12.29
N TYR A 842 24.22 12.45 11.19
CA TYR A 842 22.98 13.22 11.20
C TYR A 842 21.76 12.40 11.65
N SER A 843 21.61 11.17 11.14
CA SER A 843 20.42 10.34 11.32
C SER A 843 20.30 9.74 12.72
N GLU A 844 21.41 9.51 13.42
CA GLU A 844 21.39 8.82 14.71
C GLU A 844 20.74 9.64 15.83
N GLY A 845 20.57 10.96 15.66
CA GLY A 845 19.87 11.82 16.63
C GLY A 845 20.54 11.85 18.01
N LYS A 846 21.82 11.52 18.09
CA LYS A 846 22.63 11.50 19.31
C LYS A 846 23.95 12.22 19.06
N SER A 847 24.57 12.77 20.11
CA SER A 847 25.85 13.48 19.98
C SER A 847 26.94 12.55 19.48
N ILE A 848 27.92 13.07 18.72
CA ILE A 848 29.08 12.29 18.26
C ILE A 848 29.79 11.66 19.47
N ALA A 849 29.77 12.30 20.65
CA ALA A 849 30.30 11.77 21.90
C ALA A 849 29.61 10.47 22.37
N SER A 850 28.34 10.28 22.05
CA SER A 850 27.60 9.05 22.34
C SER A 850 27.76 7.96 21.27
N LEU A 851 28.17 8.35 20.06
CA LEU A 851 28.53 7.48 18.94
C LEU A 851 29.99 7.00 19.03
N LEU A 852 30.80 7.72 19.80
CA LEU A 852 32.08 7.26 20.29
C LEU A 852 31.87 6.11 21.28
N LEU A 853 31.70 4.91 20.73
CA LEU A 853 32.06 3.70 21.44
C LEU A 853 33.50 3.90 21.91
N SER A 854 33.69 4.05 23.22
CA SER A 854 35.01 4.20 23.81
C SER A 854 35.96 3.11 23.26
N PRO A 855 37.27 3.35 23.09
CA PRO A 855 38.21 2.29 22.71
C PRO A 855 38.13 1.05 23.62
N SER A 856 37.65 1.23 24.86
CA SER A 856 37.28 0.16 25.79
C SER A 856 36.10 -0.71 25.31
N TYR A 857 35.14 -0.18 24.57
CA TYR A 857 34.06 -0.97 23.96
C TYR A 857 34.55 -1.83 22.79
N LEU A 858 35.47 -1.32 21.95
CA LEU A 858 36.11 -2.13 20.91
C LEU A 858 37.07 -3.17 21.50
N ALA A 859 37.64 -2.86 22.65
CA ALA A 859 38.53 -3.75 23.39
C ALA A 859 37.77 -4.75 24.29
N ASP A 860 36.48 -4.57 24.52
CA ASP A 860 35.56 -5.49 25.21
C ASP A 860 34.94 -6.42 24.16
N MET A 861 35.62 -7.52 23.87
CA MET A 861 35.33 -8.44 22.77
C MET A 861 34.31 -9.51 23.13
N ASP A 862 34.09 -9.77 24.42
CA ASP A 862 33.00 -10.63 24.88
C ASP A 862 31.78 -9.85 25.39
N HIS A 863 31.85 -8.52 25.38
CA HIS A 863 30.78 -7.58 25.63
C HIS A 863 30.19 -7.69 27.04
N ASP A 864 31.02 -8.04 28.03
CA ASP A 864 30.61 -8.17 29.43
C ASP A 864 30.63 -6.83 30.21
N GLY A 865 31.05 -5.75 29.55
CA GLY A 865 31.08 -4.40 30.07
C GLY A 865 32.41 -4.03 30.72
N ASP A 866 33.43 -4.88 30.63
CA ASP A 866 34.79 -4.60 31.06
C ASP A 866 35.83 -5.06 30.01
N VAL A 867 37.11 -4.72 30.19
CA VAL A 867 38.18 -5.15 29.28
C VAL A 867 39.17 -5.94 30.10
N ASP A 868 39.20 -7.25 29.87
CA ASP A 868 39.99 -8.20 30.60
C ASP A 868 40.85 -9.10 29.70
N ARG A 869 41.34 -10.21 30.26
CA ARG A 869 42.24 -11.11 29.53
C ARG A 869 41.53 -11.97 28.51
N THR A 870 40.23 -12.16 28.67
CA THR A 870 39.34 -12.88 27.79
C THR A 870 39.25 -12.12 26.47
N ASP A 871 39.09 -10.80 26.52
CA ASP A 871 39.06 -9.98 25.31
C ASP A 871 40.38 -10.00 24.55
N VAL A 872 41.47 -9.80 25.28
CA VAL A 872 42.82 -9.84 24.70
C VAL A 872 43.11 -11.21 24.07
N ARG A 873 42.53 -12.30 24.62
CA ARG A 873 42.63 -13.65 24.03
C ARG A 873 41.77 -13.79 22.79
N ILE A 874 40.53 -13.29 22.81
CA ILE A 874 39.61 -13.32 21.67
C ILE A 874 40.23 -12.57 20.50
N PHE A 875 40.72 -11.35 20.73
CA PHE A 875 41.40 -10.56 19.70
C PHE A 875 42.62 -11.27 19.13
N ALA A 876 43.50 -11.80 19.99
CA ALA A 876 44.68 -12.54 19.53
C ALA A 876 44.33 -13.84 18.80
N GLN A 877 43.18 -14.45 19.06
CA GLN A 877 42.69 -15.62 18.34
C GLN A 877 42.16 -15.24 16.96
N LEU A 878 41.37 -14.16 16.85
CA LEU A 878 40.85 -13.63 15.59
C LEU A 878 41.98 -13.27 14.61
N LEU A 879 43.05 -12.63 15.10
CA LEU A 879 44.23 -12.33 14.30
C LEU A 879 44.99 -13.59 13.84
N ARG A 880 44.98 -14.66 14.64
CA ARG A 880 45.64 -15.93 14.30
C ARG A 880 44.82 -16.80 13.36
N SER A 881 43.50 -16.68 13.35
CA SER A 881 42.62 -17.36 12.39
C SER A 881 42.62 -16.72 11.01
N GLY A 882 43.22 -15.53 10.87
CA GLY A 882 43.21 -14.78 9.61
C GLY A 882 41.84 -14.13 9.33
N THR A 883 41.05 -13.91 10.38
CA THR A 883 39.79 -13.17 10.28
C THR A 883 40.10 -11.75 9.83
N LEU A 884 39.41 -11.27 8.79
CA LEU A 884 39.52 -9.87 8.38
C LEU A 884 38.80 -9.01 9.42
N LEU A 885 39.55 -8.14 10.09
CA LEU A 885 39.03 -7.21 11.10
C LEU A 885 39.00 -5.80 10.50
N SER A 886 38.09 -4.95 11.00
CA SER A 886 38.00 -3.54 10.62
C SER A 886 39.27 -2.78 11.00
N GLU A 887 39.58 -1.69 10.29
CA GLU A 887 40.66 -0.74 10.63
C GLU A 887 40.51 -0.17 12.05
N ASP A 888 39.31 -0.22 12.62
CA ASP A 888 39.03 0.16 14.01
C ASP A 888 39.82 -0.67 15.05
N TYR A 889 40.32 -1.84 14.67
CA TYR A 889 41.14 -2.72 15.51
C TYR A 889 42.65 -2.47 15.39
N ASP A 890 43.06 -1.45 14.63
CA ASP A 890 44.44 -0.92 14.64
C ASP A 890 44.66 -0.06 15.91
N PHE A 891 44.71 -0.73 17.05
CA PHE A 891 44.88 -0.10 18.36
C PHE A 891 46.22 0.67 18.46
N ASN A 892 47.19 0.34 17.61
CA ASN A 892 48.53 0.93 17.64
C ASN A 892 48.74 2.07 16.62
N GLN A 893 47.79 2.26 15.70
CA GLN A 893 47.72 3.32 14.68
C GLN A 893 48.84 3.28 13.64
N ASP A 894 49.33 2.08 13.28
CA ASP A 894 50.36 1.90 12.25
C ASP A 894 49.82 1.49 10.87
N GLU A 895 48.49 1.53 10.72
CA GLU A 895 47.74 1.15 9.51
C GLU A 895 47.85 -0.35 9.16
N GLN A 896 48.25 -1.19 10.13
CA GLN A 896 48.39 -2.63 9.94
C GLN A 896 47.77 -3.42 11.08
N ILE A 897 46.61 -4.05 10.86
CA ILE A 897 45.96 -4.89 11.86
C ILE A 897 46.69 -6.25 11.98
N ASN A 898 47.50 -6.40 13.02
CA ASN A 898 48.35 -7.56 13.22
C ASN A 898 48.61 -7.86 14.72
N LEU A 899 49.48 -8.83 15.01
CA LEU A 899 49.78 -9.22 16.41
C LEU A 899 50.41 -8.10 17.26
N SER A 900 50.90 -7.03 16.64
CA SER A 900 51.37 -5.81 17.30
C SER A 900 50.22 -5.05 18.00
N ASP A 901 48.99 -5.08 17.47
CA ASP A 901 47.81 -4.42 18.04
C ASP A 901 47.37 -5.02 19.35
N VAL A 902 47.64 -6.31 19.57
CA VAL A 902 47.34 -7.00 20.83
C VAL A 902 48.04 -6.30 21.99
N GLY A 903 49.25 -5.78 21.78
CA GLY A 903 49.99 -5.04 22.81
C GLY A 903 49.39 -3.67 23.11
N ALA A 904 48.84 -3.00 22.11
CA ALA A 904 48.19 -1.70 22.26
C ALA A 904 46.80 -1.85 22.91
N MET A 905 46.06 -2.91 22.59
CA MET A 905 44.76 -3.24 23.19
C MET A 905 44.81 -3.35 24.73
N VAL A 906 45.91 -3.86 25.30
CA VAL A 906 46.08 -4.01 26.76
C VAL A 906 46.01 -2.67 27.51
N GLN A 907 46.27 -1.54 26.85
CA GLN A 907 46.16 -0.23 27.48
C GLN A 907 44.72 0.15 27.86
N PHE A 908 43.74 -0.57 27.32
CA PHE A 908 42.32 -0.38 27.60
C PHE A 908 41.77 -1.32 28.70
N CYS A 909 42.60 -2.21 29.31
CA CYS A 909 42.16 -3.08 30.42
C CYS A 909 41.52 -2.23 31.54
N THR A 910 40.25 -2.50 31.87
CA THR A 910 39.52 -1.80 32.94
C THR A 910 39.83 -2.38 34.32
N LEU A 911 40.34 -3.63 34.38
CA LEU A 911 40.79 -4.30 35.61
C LEU A 911 42.32 -4.24 35.77
N ALA A 912 42.78 -4.15 37.03
CA ALA A 912 44.20 -4.11 37.37
C ALA A 912 44.92 -5.38 36.87
N ARG A 913 45.63 -5.23 35.74
CA ARG A 913 46.32 -6.31 35.01
C ARG A 913 45.38 -7.46 34.59
N CYS A 914 44.27 -7.17 33.92
CA CYS A 914 43.48 -8.18 33.19
C CYS A 914 43.44 -9.54 33.96
N GLN A 915 43.04 -9.48 35.23
CA GLN A 915 43.10 -10.58 36.20
C GLN A 915 41.66 -10.97 36.60
N ILE A 916 41.37 -12.26 36.41
CA ILE A 916 40.07 -12.94 36.52
C ILE A 916 39.31 -12.59 37.81
N ILE A 917 38.04 -12.23 37.70
CA ILE A 917 37.04 -12.42 38.76
C ILE A 917 36.20 -13.66 38.37
N ASN A 918 36.14 -14.64 39.27
CA ASN A 918 35.46 -15.93 39.08
C ASN A 918 33.93 -15.81 39.11
#